data_AF-H5WL46-F1
#
_entry.id   AF-H5WL46-F1
#
_cell.length_a   1.000
_cell.length_b   1.000
_cell.length_c   1.000
_cell.angle_alpha   90.00
_cell.angle_beta   90.00
_cell.angle_gamma   90.00
#
_symmetry.space_group_name_H-M   'P 1'
#
loop_
_entity.id
_entity.type
_entity.pdbx_description
1 polymer ?
#
loop_
_entity_poly.entity_id
_entity_poly.type
_entity_poly.pdbx_seq_one_letter_code
_entity_poly.pdbx_strand_id
1 'polypeptide(L)'
;MPTVNSVGSTTSLLLDAPNAATPVTVAQALTTLKLRPGSTVAIADTRANILKNLDALQAAAGRVTALDTTDADKQLAVSAGQYQKDAAILAKWGAGDGNTLEVTGVAAASAQTFVAAKPAYVNSITVSDSAGGIARNLDSLQSLVSGGSLRQIVQTGASSTLKITAEQLAANGDALNAIKNQAYALAITNASVSDTLGLDGQAALKANSKVKSIEIRDGTDAIEAHLDELQRVGLRLKSISQTDADNPMTVTASQYTQDALAIGKIITPFQLDVIRASAAQAAKLAANQKVVTVQVADTAAHIAKKWSLMQRLGDSLTGIEVTDAANAVTITANQLALGEGLLAKFSDDADHHYQLAVTGVRAGQAATVAGMAHVSAVKVSDTADNISANLADLKSVDAQGLLQSVAITGKKTSLSLDATQLQGDQASATQGVLDKLANTHYGLAVSGAGVDALGDLAANAHVTAIDVVGSSDEIEAHLDTLAQLGRRLARIEQSDSGQAIDVTQSQFEARASVLAKVSGGYTVNLSNASASKALVDAMNAHVASVSVADTGKNLVAHWNALRAIGATLAEVSKTDEGRLALSVNHYLAGQNDGLLGKFSADTKLAVTGASVAQAREIGADDAVEQIDIADDGSEVAASLSELSDLASAGKLHSIALNTTATRLSLHASQLDGAQALLDLINGGRYTLAVDQVAVADAAGLLTSNTKIASMKVMGDAAAITDHLSELTAMGRKLLGIERSDAADAALSLTGTGFEQHQATLAKISGGYQVDLSEVAAAKAAGFAANAQVKSLQVADSGTNLAATWDALNALGAKLTGVAQSDSALLQLSASQWANGQALGDKFSSTLGLSISGASVADAATLGSDDAVQQIQVSDVADTIGDAWADLAANTKLTQIQLSDPATALAMSADTFNASSDLLAKVKDGQYKVALSDVAVADAAGLDANGHVAAMDVIGSSSDIAQLFDSLATLGKLGGITLSDDNGTLTLSATQVLGGGDTFAKIGNGFQISATGVALADLADIEALEDVASIGVSDSAATVAANLGDLVALGGTLASVQLSDADPVLALSQQDWSAANSTLAKIAGSYQVDLSQVDAGSAEALAADTTVRQMAVADTASNLASQWDALVAAYGDGSGKLSGISLTDAGTLTLTADQQTAGAAMITALLPDETILTAA
;
A
#
# COMPACT_ATOMS: atom_id res chain seq x y z
N MET A 1 -75.24 80.52 -7.86
CA MET A 1 -76.19 80.25 -6.76
C MET A 1 -76.26 78.74 -6.58
N PRO A 2 -76.36 78.18 -5.36
CA PRO A 2 -76.63 78.87 -4.09
C PRO A 2 -75.37 78.88 -3.18
N THR A 3 -74.91 79.98 -2.59
CA THR A 3 -75.54 80.91 -1.63
C THR A 3 -76.06 80.19 -0.39
N VAL A 4 -75.76 80.53 0.86
CA VAL A 4 -75.26 81.76 1.51
C VAL A 4 -75.40 81.46 3.02
N ASN A 5 -74.55 81.86 3.98
CA ASN A 5 -74.52 83.18 4.65
C ASN A 5 -73.44 83.07 5.76
N SER A 6 -72.38 83.89 5.76
CA SER A 6 -72.26 85.23 6.41
C SER A 6 -71.94 85.11 7.91
N VAL A 7 -71.07 85.88 8.56
CA VAL A 7 -70.55 87.27 8.45
C VAL A 7 -69.29 87.29 9.37
N GLY A 8 -68.28 88.16 9.30
CA GLY A 8 -68.15 89.49 8.73
C GLY A 8 -66.73 90.04 8.94
N SER A 9 -66.53 91.26 8.45
CA SER A 9 -65.25 91.87 8.06
C SER A 9 -64.41 92.52 9.16
N THR A 10 -63.08 92.48 8.92
CA THR A 10 -62.05 93.51 9.12
C THR A 10 -62.14 94.50 10.29
N THR A 11 -61.19 94.40 11.22
CA THR A 11 -60.54 95.59 11.82
C THR A 11 -59.08 95.28 12.13
N SER A 12 -58.19 96.12 11.59
CA SER A 12 -56.78 96.21 12.00
C SER A 12 -56.71 96.64 13.47
N LEU A 13 -56.06 95.83 14.29
CA LEU A 13 -55.52 96.27 15.58
C LEU A 13 -54.11 95.69 15.69
N LEU A 14 -53.15 96.56 15.39
CA LEU A 14 -51.91 96.65 16.13
C LEU A 14 -52.22 96.36 17.61
N LEU A 15 -51.87 95.18 18.09
CA LEU A 15 -51.44 94.98 19.46
C LEU A 15 -50.20 94.13 19.43
N ASP A 16 -49.12 94.87 19.64
CA ASP A 16 -47.97 94.50 20.43
C ASP A 16 -47.09 93.40 19.87
N ALA A 17 -45.81 93.77 19.76
CA ALA A 17 -44.74 92.83 19.97
C ALA A 17 -45.17 91.92 21.14
N PRO A 18 -45.33 90.59 20.96
CA PRO A 18 -45.06 89.75 22.08
C PRO A 18 -43.63 90.12 22.44
N ASN A 19 -43.51 90.73 23.62
CA ASN A 19 -42.29 90.79 24.36
C ASN A 19 -41.49 89.52 24.08
N ALA A 20 -40.18 89.68 24.06
CA ALA A 20 -39.20 88.62 23.98
C ALA A 20 -39.27 87.61 25.16
N ALA A 21 -40.45 87.12 25.53
CA ALA A 21 -40.75 86.47 26.81
C ALA A 21 -41.73 85.28 26.75
N THR A 22 -42.54 85.04 25.70
CA THR A 22 -43.38 83.82 25.60
C THR A 22 -42.91 82.89 24.46
N PRO A 23 -42.38 81.70 24.76
CA PRO A 23 -41.94 80.73 23.76
C PRO A 23 -43.09 80.23 22.85
N VAL A 24 -42.80 79.98 21.57
CA VAL A 24 -43.75 79.43 20.58
C VAL A 24 -43.34 78.02 20.11
N THR A 25 -44.25 77.24 19.51
CA THR A 25 -43.90 75.90 18.97
C THR A 25 -43.02 76.00 17.73
N VAL A 26 -42.29 74.93 17.37
CA VAL A 26 -41.39 74.88 16.20
C VAL A 26 -42.15 75.20 14.91
N ALA A 27 -43.36 74.67 14.75
CA ALA A 27 -44.22 74.93 13.58
C ALA A 27 -44.66 76.41 13.50
N GLN A 28 -45.00 77.01 14.65
CA GLN A 28 -45.34 78.43 14.74
C GLN A 28 -44.13 79.32 14.48
N ALA A 29 -42.95 78.93 14.97
CA ALA A 29 -41.69 79.63 14.77
C ALA A 29 -41.30 79.68 13.28
N LEU A 30 -41.28 78.53 12.59
CA LEU A 30 -40.93 78.46 11.17
C LEU A 30 -41.90 79.25 10.29
N THR A 31 -43.20 79.20 10.61
CA THR A 31 -44.23 79.99 9.92
C THR A 31 -44.05 81.50 10.15
N THR A 32 -43.79 81.89 11.40
CA THR A 32 -43.59 83.30 11.80
C THR A 32 -42.33 83.90 11.17
N LEU A 33 -41.23 83.15 11.15
CA LEU A 33 -39.95 83.60 10.58
C LEU A 33 -40.00 83.70 9.04
N LYS A 34 -40.83 82.87 8.38
CA LYS A 34 -41.07 82.91 6.93
C LYS A 34 -41.96 84.08 6.49
N LEU A 35 -43.00 84.39 7.28
CA LEU A 35 -43.94 85.48 6.99
C LEU A 35 -43.41 86.87 7.36
N ARG A 36 -42.42 86.94 8.28
CA ARG A 36 -41.86 88.22 8.77
C ARG A 36 -40.34 88.15 8.76
N PRO A 37 -39.63 88.61 7.72
CA PRO A 37 -38.18 88.43 7.57
C PRO A 37 -37.30 89.09 8.66
N GLY A 38 -37.82 90.08 9.40
CA GLY A 38 -37.10 90.80 10.45
C GLY A 38 -37.39 90.39 11.89
N SER A 39 -38.25 89.39 12.14
CA SER A 39 -38.61 88.97 13.49
C SER A 39 -37.63 87.96 14.10
N THR A 40 -37.52 87.96 15.43
CA THR A 40 -36.86 86.92 16.21
C THR A 40 -37.87 86.14 17.06
N VAL A 41 -37.57 84.88 17.39
CA VAL A 41 -38.47 84.01 18.17
C VAL A 41 -37.75 83.21 19.25
N ALA A 42 -38.39 83.05 20.40
CA ALA A 42 -38.05 82.03 21.40
C ALA A 42 -38.93 80.80 21.17
N ILE A 43 -38.34 79.60 21.22
CA ILE A 43 -39.00 78.34 20.87
C ILE A 43 -39.05 77.42 22.08
N ALA A 44 -40.22 76.86 22.37
CA ALA A 44 -40.38 75.73 23.28
C ALA A 44 -41.36 74.72 22.67
N ASP A 45 -40.92 73.48 22.48
CA ASP A 45 -41.72 72.40 21.88
C ASP A 45 -41.24 71.03 22.38
N THR A 46 -41.89 69.95 21.99
CA THR A 46 -41.42 68.59 22.28
C THR A 46 -40.09 68.31 21.57
N ARG A 47 -39.24 67.48 22.18
CA ARG A 47 -37.93 67.11 21.61
C ARG A 47 -38.04 66.48 20.24
N ALA A 48 -39.07 65.66 20.02
CA ALA A 48 -39.32 65.01 18.74
C ALA A 48 -39.56 66.03 17.61
N ASN A 49 -40.31 67.10 17.90
CA ASN A 49 -40.57 68.17 16.94
C ASN A 49 -39.32 69.02 16.69
N ILE A 50 -38.54 69.31 17.73
CA ILE A 50 -37.28 70.05 17.61
C ILE A 50 -36.27 69.25 16.76
N LEU A 51 -36.10 67.95 17.05
CA LEU A 51 -35.18 67.07 16.33
C LEU A 51 -35.58 66.88 14.87
N LYS A 52 -36.87 66.65 14.59
CA LYS A 52 -37.39 66.48 13.22
C LYS A 52 -37.16 67.70 12.33
N ASN A 53 -37.08 68.89 12.92
CA ASN A 53 -36.99 70.16 12.19
C ASN A 53 -35.62 70.87 12.37
N LEU A 54 -34.59 70.17 12.84
CA LEU A 54 -33.32 70.77 13.25
C LEU A 54 -32.62 71.51 12.10
N ASP A 55 -32.57 70.93 10.90
CA ASP A 55 -32.05 71.57 9.67
C ASP A 55 -32.81 72.87 9.32
N ALA A 56 -34.15 72.85 9.45
CA ALA A 56 -34.99 73.98 9.14
C ALA A 56 -34.83 75.12 10.17
N LEU A 57 -34.63 74.76 11.44
CA LEU A 57 -34.33 75.71 12.50
C LEU A 57 -32.91 76.27 12.38
N GLN A 58 -31.95 75.46 11.94
CA GLN A 58 -30.58 75.87 11.65
C GLN A 58 -30.53 76.97 10.58
N ALA A 59 -31.30 76.83 9.49
CA ALA A 59 -31.42 77.86 8.46
C ALA A 59 -31.93 79.21 9.00
N ALA A 60 -32.59 79.22 10.15
CA ALA A 60 -33.11 80.39 10.82
C ALA A 60 -32.41 80.73 12.16
N ALA A 61 -31.30 80.09 12.49
CA ALA A 61 -30.67 80.13 13.83
C ALA A 61 -30.28 81.55 14.29
N GLY A 62 -29.87 82.44 13.36
CA GLY A 62 -29.56 83.84 13.66
C GLY A 62 -30.76 84.66 14.16
N ARG A 63 -31.98 84.12 13.98
CA ARG A 63 -33.25 84.74 14.37
C ARG A 63 -33.98 83.96 15.48
N VAL A 64 -33.37 82.90 16.00
CA VAL A 64 -33.85 82.18 17.18
C VAL A 64 -33.13 82.72 18.42
N THR A 65 -33.88 83.31 19.35
CA THR A 65 -33.33 83.94 20.55
C THR A 65 -33.17 82.97 21.71
N ALA A 66 -34.04 81.96 21.82
CA ALA A 66 -33.94 80.85 22.77
C ALA A 66 -34.58 79.59 22.18
N LEU A 67 -34.08 78.42 22.55
CA LEU A 67 -34.64 77.12 22.16
C LEU A 67 -34.64 76.21 23.38
N ASP A 68 -35.83 75.81 23.82
CA ASP A 68 -36.04 74.93 24.97
C ASP A 68 -37.05 73.82 24.63
N THR A 69 -37.21 72.83 25.51
CA THR A 69 -38.20 71.76 25.36
C THR A 69 -39.33 71.87 26.36
N THR A 70 -40.52 71.41 25.97
CA THR A 70 -41.64 71.18 26.89
C THR A 70 -41.60 69.81 27.56
N ASP A 71 -40.72 68.92 27.10
CA ASP A 71 -40.55 67.58 27.68
C ASP A 71 -39.82 67.64 29.03
N ALA A 72 -40.20 66.74 29.94
CA ALA A 72 -39.54 66.61 31.25
C ALA A 72 -38.08 66.12 31.14
N ASP A 73 -37.78 65.32 30.12
CA ASP A 73 -36.43 64.92 29.78
C ASP A 73 -35.85 65.92 28.77
N LYS A 74 -34.75 66.54 29.15
CA LYS A 74 -34.12 67.67 28.48
C LYS A 74 -32.88 67.27 27.67
N GLN A 75 -32.74 66.00 27.29
CA GLN A 75 -31.64 65.54 26.43
C GLN A 75 -32.08 65.38 24.97
N LEU A 76 -31.40 66.00 24.02
CA LEU A 76 -31.52 65.67 22.59
C LEU A 76 -30.44 64.66 22.17
N ALA A 77 -30.73 63.82 21.18
CA ALA A 77 -29.75 62.93 20.56
C ALA A 77 -29.67 63.23 19.06
N VAL A 78 -28.51 63.66 18.58
CA VAL A 78 -28.26 64.00 17.16
C VAL A 78 -27.10 63.18 16.61
N SER A 79 -27.01 62.95 15.31
CA SER A 79 -25.83 62.28 14.73
C SER A 79 -24.62 63.24 14.69
N ALA A 80 -23.40 62.72 14.60
CA ALA A 80 -22.18 63.54 14.48
C ALA A 80 -22.22 64.47 13.25
N GLY A 81 -22.78 64.00 12.14
CA GLY A 81 -23.01 64.83 10.95
C GLY A 81 -24.04 65.92 11.20
N GLN A 82 -25.12 65.60 11.91
CA GLN A 82 -26.17 66.57 12.26
C GLN A 82 -25.66 67.63 13.25
N TYR A 83 -24.83 67.23 14.23
CA TYR A 83 -24.20 68.14 15.19
C TYR A 83 -23.33 69.20 14.50
N GLN A 84 -22.56 68.81 13.48
CA GLN A 84 -21.74 69.73 12.70
C GLN A 84 -22.58 70.65 11.81
N LYS A 85 -23.59 70.09 11.14
CA LYS A 85 -24.48 70.83 10.24
C LYS A 85 -25.34 71.86 10.98
N ASP A 86 -25.80 71.52 12.18
CA ASP A 86 -26.77 72.29 12.96
C ASP A 86 -26.17 72.99 14.20
N ALA A 87 -24.87 73.29 14.18
CA ALA A 87 -24.14 73.80 15.33
C ALA A 87 -24.71 75.13 15.89
N ALA A 88 -25.26 76.00 15.04
CA ALA A 88 -25.73 77.32 15.46
C ALA A 88 -27.05 77.25 16.23
N ILE A 89 -28.00 76.40 15.79
CA ILE A 89 -29.25 76.19 16.51
C ILE A 89 -29.05 75.31 17.75
N LEU A 90 -28.14 74.33 17.70
CA LEU A 90 -27.78 73.52 18.87
C LEU A 90 -27.09 74.34 19.97
N ALA A 91 -26.35 75.40 19.61
CA ALA A 91 -25.85 76.36 20.60
C ALA A 91 -26.98 77.13 21.31
N LYS A 92 -28.11 77.40 20.62
CA LYS A 92 -29.31 77.98 21.24
C LYS A 92 -30.01 77.01 22.18
N TRP A 93 -30.05 75.72 21.83
CA TRP A 93 -30.53 74.64 22.69
C TRP A 93 -29.71 74.55 23.99
N GLY A 94 -28.38 74.51 23.85
CA GLY A 94 -27.45 74.39 24.98
C GLY A 94 -27.37 75.62 25.89
N ALA A 95 -27.92 76.75 25.47
CA ALA A 95 -28.10 77.94 26.30
C ALA A 95 -29.37 77.87 27.18
N GLY A 96 -30.24 76.89 26.95
CA GLY A 96 -31.42 76.62 27.77
C GLY A 96 -31.07 75.91 29.09
N ASP A 97 -31.79 76.23 30.16
CA ASP A 97 -31.48 75.72 31.49
C ASP A 97 -31.77 74.21 31.62
N GLY A 98 -30.74 73.45 32.02
CA GLY A 98 -30.80 72.00 32.14
C GLY A 98 -30.83 71.21 30.82
N ASN A 99 -30.71 71.87 29.66
CA ASN A 99 -30.73 71.21 28.37
C ASN A 99 -29.39 70.56 28.04
N THR A 100 -29.43 69.30 27.63
CA THR A 100 -28.25 68.51 27.29
C THR A 100 -28.37 67.90 25.91
N LEU A 101 -27.22 67.52 25.36
CA LEU A 101 -27.11 66.94 24.03
C LEU A 101 -26.21 65.72 24.09
N GLU A 102 -26.69 64.66 23.47
CA GLU A 102 -25.90 63.52 23.09
C GLU A 102 -25.59 63.58 21.59
N VAL A 103 -24.33 63.30 21.23
CA VAL A 103 -23.92 63.18 19.84
C VAL A 103 -23.60 61.72 19.50
N THR A 104 -24.37 61.16 18.59
CA THR A 104 -24.32 59.75 18.20
C THR A 104 -23.50 59.52 16.94
N GLY A 105 -22.79 58.41 16.87
CA GLY A 105 -22.06 58.00 15.65
C GLY A 105 -20.81 58.83 15.35
N VAL A 106 -20.09 59.28 16.38
CA VAL A 106 -18.76 59.89 16.21
C VAL A 106 -17.75 58.82 15.77
N ALA A 107 -16.89 59.10 14.80
CA ALA A 107 -15.83 58.17 14.40
C ALA A 107 -14.80 57.99 15.53
N ALA A 108 -14.26 56.78 15.71
CA ALA A 108 -13.40 56.45 16.85
C ALA A 108 -12.13 57.33 16.89
N ALA A 109 -11.53 57.61 15.72
CA ALA A 109 -10.34 58.45 15.58
C ALA A 109 -10.58 59.93 15.93
N SER A 110 -11.83 60.41 15.87
CA SER A 110 -12.18 61.80 16.14
C SER A 110 -12.78 62.01 17.54
N ALA A 111 -13.11 60.94 18.26
CA ALA A 111 -13.85 60.99 19.51
C ALA A 111 -13.12 61.79 20.60
N GLN A 112 -11.80 61.61 20.75
CA GLN A 112 -11.00 62.32 21.76
C GLN A 112 -10.98 63.83 21.48
N THR A 113 -10.68 64.21 20.24
CA THR A 113 -10.66 65.61 19.81
C THR A 113 -12.05 66.24 19.93
N PHE A 114 -13.10 65.49 19.60
CA PHE A 114 -14.48 65.93 19.75
C PHE A 114 -14.81 66.24 21.21
N VAL A 115 -14.49 65.33 22.14
CA VAL A 115 -14.77 65.52 23.57
C VAL A 115 -13.96 66.66 24.16
N ALA A 116 -12.72 66.86 23.73
CA ALA A 116 -11.90 67.99 24.17
C ALA A 116 -12.46 69.36 23.70
N ALA A 117 -13.15 69.40 22.56
CA ALA A 117 -13.69 70.62 21.95
C ALA A 117 -15.18 70.86 22.23
N LYS A 118 -15.90 69.88 22.81
CA LYS A 118 -17.36 69.98 22.99
C LYS A 118 -17.73 71.04 24.03
N PRO A 119 -18.84 71.77 23.83
CA PRO A 119 -19.39 72.65 24.85
C PRO A 119 -20.05 71.85 25.99
N ALA A 120 -20.22 72.48 27.15
CA ALA A 120 -20.67 71.82 28.39
C ALA A 120 -22.06 71.13 28.28
N TYR A 121 -22.94 71.64 27.43
CA TYR A 121 -24.26 71.06 27.20
C TYR A 121 -24.21 69.73 26.43
N VAL A 122 -23.09 69.40 25.78
CA VAL A 122 -22.90 68.05 25.22
C VAL A 122 -22.42 67.15 26.34
N ASN A 123 -23.31 66.35 26.91
CA ASN A 123 -23.01 65.56 28.11
C ASN A 123 -22.47 64.16 27.79
N SER A 124 -22.77 63.61 26.61
CA SER A 124 -22.27 62.29 26.21
C SER A 124 -22.20 62.14 24.69
N ILE A 125 -21.42 61.16 24.24
CA ILE A 125 -21.34 60.74 22.84
C ILE A 125 -21.52 59.22 22.71
N THR A 126 -21.89 58.77 21.51
CA THR A 126 -21.63 57.39 21.07
C THR A 126 -20.65 57.38 19.92
N VAL A 127 -19.83 56.33 19.88
CA VAL A 127 -18.90 56.07 18.79
C VAL A 127 -19.46 54.99 17.89
N SER A 128 -19.32 55.15 16.58
CA SER A 128 -19.73 54.15 15.58
C SER A 128 -18.63 54.00 14.53
N ASP A 129 -17.95 52.86 14.51
CA ASP A 129 -16.80 52.63 13.64
C ASP A 129 -16.56 51.13 13.37
N SER A 130 -15.71 50.82 12.40
CA SER A 130 -15.24 49.46 12.08
C SER A 130 -14.39 48.85 13.20
N ALA A 131 -14.26 47.51 13.23
CA ALA A 131 -13.40 46.81 14.20
C ALA A 131 -11.96 47.34 14.24
N GLY A 132 -11.37 47.63 13.07
CA GLY A 132 -10.02 48.18 12.95
C GLY A 132 -9.92 49.66 13.33
N GLY A 133 -11.00 50.44 13.19
CA GLY A 133 -11.09 51.81 13.69
C GLY A 133 -11.17 51.86 15.21
N ILE A 134 -11.99 50.97 15.80
CA ILE A 134 -12.14 50.83 17.25
C ILE A 134 -10.82 50.33 17.88
N ALA A 135 -10.22 49.27 17.35
CA ALA A 135 -9.00 48.67 17.91
C ALA A 135 -7.82 49.66 17.97
N ARG A 136 -7.62 50.48 16.92
CA ARG A 136 -6.54 51.49 16.87
C ARG A 136 -6.71 52.64 17.86
N ASN A 137 -7.95 52.93 18.26
CA ASN A 137 -8.27 54.06 19.14
C ASN A 137 -8.74 53.59 20.53
N LEU A 138 -8.56 52.32 20.86
CA LEU A 138 -9.18 51.69 22.04
C LEU A 138 -8.74 52.36 23.35
N ASP A 139 -7.46 52.72 23.49
CA ASP A 139 -6.93 53.42 24.67
C ASP A 139 -7.57 54.82 24.84
N SER A 140 -7.77 55.54 23.74
CA SER A 140 -8.45 56.84 23.78
C SER A 140 -9.92 56.67 24.14
N LEU A 141 -10.60 55.67 23.57
CA LEU A 141 -11.99 55.36 23.92
C LEU A 141 -12.13 54.95 25.39
N GLN A 142 -11.18 54.20 25.94
CA GLN A 142 -11.13 53.85 27.37
C GLN A 142 -11.13 55.10 28.23
N SER A 143 -10.27 56.08 27.92
CA SER A 143 -10.23 57.35 28.65
C SER A 143 -11.55 58.13 28.57
N LEU A 144 -12.26 58.07 27.44
CA LEU A 144 -13.55 58.76 27.25
C LEU A 144 -14.71 58.07 27.99
N VAL A 145 -14.71 56.74 28.06
CA VAL A 145 -15.69 55.96 28.83
C VAL A 145 -15.47 56.19 30.32
N SER A 146 -14.22 56.06 30.80
CA SER A 146 -13.89 56.30 32.21
C SER A 146 -14.13 57.76 32.63
N GLY A 147 -13.96 58.71 31.71
CA GLY A 147 -14.29 60.13 31.89
C GLY A 147 -15.78 60.47 31.78
N GLY A 148 -16.66 59.47 31.59
CA GLY A 148 -18.12 59.63 31.52
C GLY A 148 -18.65 60.32 30.25
N SER A 149 -17.77 60.66 29.30
CA SER A 149 -18.14 61.38 28.08
C SER A 149 -18.58 60.45 26.95
N LEU A 150 -18.14 59.19 26.93
CA LEU A 150 -18.54 58.19 25.93
C LEU A 150 -19.41 57.11 26.58
N ARG A 151 -20.64 56.95 26.08
CA ARG A 151 -21.62 56.02 26.68
C ARG A 151 -21.68 54.65 26.01
N GLN A 152 -21.48 54.60 24.69
CA GLN A 152 -21.60 53.36 23.92
C GLN A 152 -20.71 53.41 22.68
N ILE A 153 -20.12 52.26 22.35
CA ILE A 153 -19.38 52.02 21.11
C ILE A 153 -20.18 51.02 20.26
N VAL A 154 -20.42 51.35 18.99
CA VAL A 154 -21.10 50.50 18.02
C VAL A 154 -20.09 50.07 16.96
N GLN A 155 -19.85 48.76 16.85
CA GLN A 155 -19.06 48.21 15.75
C GLN A 155 -19.92 48.16 14.48
N THR A 156 -19.49 48.83 13.41
CA THR A 156 -20.16 48.85 12.10
C THR A 156 -19.50 47.91 11.10
N GLY A 157 -20.28 47.40 10.14
CA GLY A 157 -19.80 46.47 9.11
C GLY A 157 -19.90 44.99 9.52
N ALA A 158 -19.27 44.10 8.76
CA ALA A 158 -19.26 42.67 9.04
C ALA A 158 -18.59 42.38 10.40
N SER A 159 -19.14 41.40 11.14
CA SER A 159 -18.59 40.96 12.42
C SER A 159 -17.16 40.43 12.22
N SER A 160 -16.18 41.24 12.60
CA SER A 160 -14.75 40.97 12.48
C SER A 160 -14.10 41.09 13.85
N THR A 161 -13.02 40.35 14.08
CA THR A 161 -12.29 40.39 15.36
C THR A 161 -11.58 41.73 15.53
N LEU A 162 -11.64 42.29 16.75
CA LEU A 162 -10.77 43.40 17.12
C LEU A 162 -9.36 42.86 17.35
N LYS A 163 -8.42 43.33 16.53
CA LYS A 163 -7.00 42.99 16.63
C LYS A 163 -6.33 43.95 17.63
N ILE A 164 -6.05 43.47 18.83
CA ILE A 164 -5.49 44.26 19.94
C ILE A 164 -4.34 43.51 20.61
N THR A 165 -3.57 44.17 21.48
CA THR A 165 -2.54 43.51 22.29
C THR A 165 -3.11 42.92 23.59
N ALA A 166 -2.36 42.02 24.23
CA ALA A 166 -2.71 41.51 25.57
C ALA A 166 -2.79 42.65 26.60
N GLU A 167 -1.84 43.60 26.54
CA GLU A 167 -1.84 44.81 27.37
C GLU A 167 -3.09 45.68 27.14
N GLN A 168 -3.50 45.88 25.88
CA GLN A 168 -4.71 46.65 25.55
C GLN A 168 -5.99 45.97 26.05
N LEU A 169 -6.05 44.63 26.09
CA LEU A 169 -7.18 43.91 26.69
C LEU A 169 -7.25 44.13 28.21
N ALA A 170 -6.10 44.12 28.89
CA ALA A 170 -6.03 44.35 30.33
C ALA A 170 -6.37 45.81 30.70
N ALA A 171 -5.88 46.78 29.91
CA ALA A 171 -6.04 48.20 30.20
C ALA A 171 -7.41 48.78 29.80
N ASN A 172 -8.09 48.22 28.79
CA ASN A 172 -9.25 48.85 28.16
C ASN A 172 -10.59 48.14 28.42
N GLY A 173 -10.76 47.59 29.63
CA GLY A 173 -11.96 46.86 30.02
C GLY A 173 -13.25 47.67 29.88
N ASP A 174 -13.25 48.96 30.25
CA ASP A 174 -14.45 49.80 30.19
C ASP A 174 -14.86 50.12 28.75
N ALA A 175 -13.90 50.40 27.87
CA ALA A 175 -14.16 50.56 26.44
C ALA A 175 -14.72 49.29 25.81
N LEU A 176 -14.14 48.13 26.11
CA LEU A 176 -14.63 46.84 25.61
C LEU A 176 -16.04 46.53 26.15
N ASN A 177 -16.32 46.86 27.41
CA ASN A 177 -17.65 46.71 28.02
C ASN A 177 -18.68 47.70 27.46
N ALA A 178 -18.26 48.88 27.01
CA ALA A 178 -19.10 49.88 26.36
C ALA A 178 -19.47 49.51 24.90
N ILE A 179 -18.87 48.47 24.31
CA ILE A 179 -19.29 47.95 23.00
C ILE A 179 -20.71 47.39 23.12
N LYS A 180 -21.60 47.84 22.24
CA LYS A 180 -23.03 47.50 22.23
C LYS A 180 -23.23 45.99 22.31
N ASN A 181 -24.04 45.55 23.28
CA ASN A 181 -24.34 44.16 23.59
C ASN A 181 -23.12 43.28 23.91
N GLN A 182 -21.95 43.87 24.17
CA GLN A 182 -20.66 43.16 24.28
C GLN A 182 -20.42 42.21 23.08
N ALA A 183 -20.94 42.58 21.91
CA ALA A 183 -20.95 41.76 20.69
C ALA A 183 -19.64 41.92 19.91
N TYR A 184 -18.54 41.53 20.53
CA TYR A 184 -17.20 41.56 19.93
C TYR A 184 -16.48 40.22 20.05
N ALA A 185 -15.48 40.03 19.21
CA ALA A 185 -14.53 38.92 19.27
C ALA A 185 -13.11 39.50 19.16
N LEU A 186 -12.13 38.87 19.80
CA LEU A 186 -10.78 39.39 19.93
C LEU A 186 -9.77 38.51 19.21
N ALA A 187 -8.87 39.14 18.47
CA ALA A 187 -7.64 38.54 17.98
C ALA A 187 -6.48 39.20 18.74
N ILE A 188 -5.90 38.46 19.68
CA ILE A 188 -4.84 38.98 20.54
C ILE A 188 -3.50 38.83 19.83
N THR A 189 -2.72 39.90 19.84
CA THR A 189 -1.36 39.94 19.32
C THR A 189 -0.38 40.33 20.40
N ASN A 190 0.90 39.95 20.21
CA ASN A 190 1.95 40.29 21.16
C ASN A 190 1.61 39.83 22.60
N ALA A 191 1.00 38.65 22.73
CA ALA A 191 0.77 38.02 24.03
C ALA A 191 2.03 37.28 24.46
N SER A 192 2.41 37.38 25.73
CA SER A 192 3.40 36.48 26.31
C SER A 192 2.78 35.08 26.54
N VAL A 193 3.63 34.09 26.82
CA VAL A 193 3.19 32.78 27.31
C VAL A 193 2.45 32.95 28.63
N SER A 194 2.92 33.84 29.52
CA SER A 194 2.24 34.17 30.77
C SER A 194 0.83 34.73 30.56
N ASP A 195 0.63 35.67 29.62
CA ASP A 195 -0.70 36.18 29.28
C ASP A 195 -1.62 35.06 28.78
N THR A 196 -1.08 34.19 27.92
CA THR A 196 -1.85 33.12 27.28
C THR A 196 -2.35 32.10 28.30
N LEU A 197 -1.48 31.72 29.24
CA LEU A 197 -1.70 30.63 30.18
C LEU A 197 -2.16 31.08 31.57
N GLY A 198 -1.97 32.36 31.92
CA GLY A 198 -2.30 32.95 33.22
C GLY A 198 -1.31 32.58 34.33
N LEU A 199 0.00 32.60 34.05
CA LEU A 199 1.03 32.08 34.96
C LEU A 199 1.29 33.02 36.15
N ASP A 200 1.16 34.33 35.96
CA ASP A 200 1.40 35.35 37.01
C ASP A 200 0.14 35.72 37.82
N GLY A 201 -0.83 34.80 37.91
CA GLY A 201 -2.12 35.06 38.57
C GLY A 201 -3.08 35.93 37.76
N GLN A 202 -2.71 36.29 36.53
CA GLN A 202 -3.58 36.98 35.58
C GLN A 202 -4.60 36.01 34.94
N ALA A 203 -5.74 36.53 34.50
CA ALA A 203 -6.75 35.73 33.83
C ALA A 203 -6.22 35.23 32.47
N ALA A 204 -6.07 33.91 32.33
CA ALA A 204 -5.52 33.29 31.12
C ALA A 204 -6.33 33.66 29.86
N LEU A 205 -5.67 34.17 28.81
CA LEU A 205 -6.34 34.51 27.55
C LEU A 205 -7.05 33.30 26.94
N LYS A 206 -6.50 32.09 27.11
CA LYS A 206 -7.13 30.84 26.66
C LYS A 206 -8.49 30.58 27.33
N ALA A 207 -8.77 31.13 28.50
CA ALA A 207 -10.05 30.97 29.18
C ALA A 207 -11.09 32.04 28.76
N ASN A 208 -10.66 33.13 28.14
CA ASN A 208 -11.55 34.21 27.73
C ASN A 208 -12.39 33.80 26.49
N SER A 209 -13.72 33.73 26.62
CA SER A 209 -14.63 33.28 25.55
C SER A 209 -14.69 34.20 24.32
N LYS A 210 -14.29 35.47 24.50
CA LYS A 210 -14.23 36.48 23.43
C LYS A 210 -12.96 36.37 22.59
N VAL A 211 -11.89 35.75 23.10
CA VAL A 211 -10.62 35.58 22.36
C VAL A 211 -10.73 34.41 21.38
N LYS A 212 -10.56 34.68 20.08
CA LYS A 212 -10.66 33.68 19.00
C LYS A 212 -9.31 33.26 18.44
N SER A 213 -8.30 34.12 18.52
CA SER A 213 -6.93 33.79 18.12
C SER A 213 -5.92 34.51 19.01
N ILE A 214 -4.78 33.87 19.27
CA ILE A 214 -3.67 34.38 20.07
C ILE A 214 -2.38 34.23 19.24
N GLU A 215 -1.70 35.35 19.00
CA GLU A 215 -0.34 35.40 18.44
C GLU A 215 0.62 35.65 19.61
N ILE A 216 1.39 34.64 19.97
CA ILE A 216 2.34 34.68 21.09
C ILE A 216 3.67 35.25 20.61
N ARG A 217 4.26 36.13 21.41
CA ARG A 217 5.62 36.63 21.24
C ARG A 217 6.33 36.64 22.60
N ASP A 218 7.29 35.75 22.79
CA ASP A 218 7.98 35.57 24.07
C ASP A 218 9.40 35.01 23.88
N GLY A 219 10.19 34.95 24.96
CA GLY A 219 11.51 34.31 24.96
C GLY A 219 11.44 32.79 24.87
N THR A 220 12.53 32.18 24.39
CA THR A 220 12.65 30.73 24.18
C THR A 220 12.39 29.96 25.47
N ASP A 221 12.93 30.40 26.60
CA ASP A 221 12.75 29.75 27.91
C ASP A 221 11.28 29.65 28.34
N ALA A 222 10.50 30.72 28.13
CA ALA A 222 9.08 30.75 28.49
C ALA A 222 8.24 29.83 27.60
N ILE A 223 8.61 29.73 26.31
CA ILE A 223 7.95 28.84 25.35
C ILE A 223 8.30 27.37 25.66
N GLU A 224 9.58 27.10 25.93
CA GLU A 224 10.11 25.77 26.27
C GLU A 224 9.45 25.21 27.53
N ALA A 225 9.42 25.98 28.61
CA ALA A 225 8.88 25.54 29.90
C ALA A 225 7.38 25.20 29.88
N HIS A 226 6.65 25.67 28.86
CA HIS A 226 5.19 25.60 28.80
C HIS A 226 4.64 25.04 27.49
N LEU A 227 5.47 24.32 26.73
CA LEU A 227 5.12 23.82 25.41
C LEU A 227 3.88 22.90 25.44
N ASP A 228 3.80 22.01 26.44
CA ASP A 228 2.65 21.13 26.69
C ASP A 228 1.36 21.92 26.98
N GLU A 229 1.43 23.02 27.74
CA GLU A 229 0.27 23.87 28.00
C GLU A 229 -0.14 24.69 26.78
N LEU A 230 0.82 25.12 25.96
CA LEU A 230 0.58 25.82 24.70
C LEU A 230 -0.08 24.91 23.67
N GLN A 231 0.31 23.64 23.60
CA GLN A 231 -0.37 22.61 22.80
C GLN A 231 -1.86 22.52 23.17
N ARG A 232 -2.19 22.61 24.47
CA ARG A 232 -3.58 22.59 24.97
C ARG A 232 -4.38 23.86 24.69
N VAL A 233 -3.76 24.95 24.26
CA VAL A 233 -4.49 26.14 23.76
C VAL A 233 -5.24 25.82 22.46
N GLY A 234 -4.78 24.82 21.71
CA GLY A 234 -5.47 24.26 20.55
C GLY A 234 -5.62 25.26 19.40
N LEU A 235 -6.75 25.22 18.70
CA LEU A 235 -7.00 26.02 17.49
C LEU A 235 -6.97 27.54 17.71
N ARG A 236 -7.01 27.99 18.97
CA ARG A 236 -6.90 29.42 19.32
C ARG A 236 -5.45 29.91 19.27
N LEU A 237 -4.47 29.03 19.33
CA LEU A 237 -3.07 29.37 19.10
C LEU A 237 -2.83 29.55 17.60
N LYS A 238 -2.61 30.81 17.20
CA LYS A 238 -2.45 31.16 15.79
C LYS A 238 -0.99 31.07 15.34
N SER A 239 -0.08 31.63 16.13
CA SER A 239 1.36 31.61 15.89
C SER A 239 2.13 31.85 17.18
N ILE A 240 3.37 31.39 17.22
CA ILE A 240 4.37 31.68 18.25
C ILE A 240 5.57 32.33 17.56
N SER A 241 6.12 33.39 18.13
CA SER A 241 7.36 34.04 17.66
C SER A 241 8.33 34.20 18.82
N GLN A 242 9.54 33.66 18.68
CA GLN A 242 10.60 33.84 19.67
C GLN A 242 11.15 35.27 19.61
N THR A 243 11.35 35.90 20.78
CA THR A 243 12.04 37.20 20.88
C THR A 243 13.56 37.05 20.74
N ASP A 244 14.08 35.84 20.92
CA ASP A 244 15.49 35.43 20.94
C ASP A 244 15.72 34.19 20.04
N ALA A 245 15.22 34.23 18.80
CA ALA A 245 15.18 33.10 17.85
C ALA A 245 16.52 32.41 17.52
N ASP A 246 17.65 33.02 17.89
CA ASP A 246 18.99 32.40 17.76
C ASP A 246 19.29 31.40 18.90
N ASN A 247 18.51 31.40 19.98
CA ASN A 247 18.61 30.43 21.07
C ASN A 247 17.87 29.14 20.68
N PRO A 248 18.55 27.98 20.61
CA PRO A 248 17.88 26.70 20.36
C PRO A 248 16.88 26.37 21.46
N MET A 249 15.72 25.83 21.08
CA MET A 249 14.71 25.38 22.03
C MET A 249 14.99 23.94 22.43
N THR A 250 15.15 23.68 23.73
CA THR A 250 15.38 22.32 24.23
C THR A 250 14.04 21.61 24.41
N VAL A 251 13.86 20.44 23.80
CA VAL A 251 12.62 19.66 23.92
C VAL A 251 12.93 18.21 24.19
N THR A 252 12.11 17.53 24.99
CA THR A 252 12.23 16.07 25.07
C THR A 252 11.73 15.42 23.77
N ALA A 253 12.24 14.24 23.43
CA ALA A 253 11.75 13.49 22.28
C ALA A 253 10.24 13.17 22.37
N SER A 254 9.67 13.11 23.58
CA SER A 254 8.22 12.99 23.79
C SER A 254 7.49 14.27 23.38
N GLN A 255 7.92 15.43 23.89
CA GLN A 255 7.34 16.74 23.55
C GLN A 255 7.46 17.06 22.06
N TYR A 256 8.58 16.72 21.41
CA TYR A 256 8.73 16.86 19.96
C TYR A 256 7.59 16.17 19.17
N THR A 257 7.08 15.04 19.69
CA THR A 257 5.96 14.32 19.07
C THR A 257 4.58 14.75 19.57
N GLN A 258 4.44 15.02 20.87
CA GLN A 258 3.15 15.32 21.52
C GLN A 258 2.71 16.78 21.29
N ASP A 259 3.68 17.69 21.22
CA ASP A 259 3.45 19.13 21.07
C ASP A 259 3.70 19.63 19.64
N ALA A 260 3.65 18.71 18.67
CA ALA A 260 3.93 18.99 17.27
C ALA A 260 3.04 20.11 16.68
N LEU A 261 1.83 20.34 17.22
CA LEU A 261 0.97 21.44 16.77
C LEU A 261 1.51 22.78 17.28
N ALA A 262 1.86 22.89 18.56
CA ALA A 262 2.45 24.10 19.13
C ALA A 262 3.81 24.43 18.47
N ILE A 263 4.69 23.43 18.34
CA ILE A 263 5.97 23.57 17.63
C ILE A 263 5.73 24.00 16.17
N GLY A 264 4.74 23.41 15.50
CA GLY A 264 4.35 23.76 14.13
C GLY A 264 3.74 25.16 13.96
N LYS A 265 3.37 25.85 15.06
CA LYS A 265 2.92 27.24 15.05
C LYS A 265 4.05 28.26 15.28
N ILE A 266 5.29 27.82 15.52
CA ILE A 266 6.45 28.72 15.60
C ILE A 266 6.78 29.24 14.20
N ILE A 267 6.68 30.56 14.01
CA ILE A 267 6.87 31.20 12.70
C ILE A 267 8.24 31.88 12.54
N THR A 268 8.97 32.08 13.64
CA THR A 268 10.37 32.49 13.59
C THR A 268 11.25 31.33 13.13
N PRO A 269 12.41 31.55 12.49
CA PRO A 269 13.42 30.51 12.36
C PRO A 269 13.75 29.98 13.76
N PHE A 270 13.74 28.66 13.93
CA PHE A 270 14.05 28.02 15.21
C PHE A 270 14.87 26.76 14.98
N GLN A 271 15.64 26.41 16.00
CA GLN A 271 16.47 25.21 16.09
C GLN A 271 16.05 24.43 17.34
N LEU A 272 16.12 23.12 17.28
CA LEU A 272 15.72 22.23 18.37
C LEU A 272 16.92 21.44 18.88
N ASP A 273 17.11 21.45 20.19
CA ASP A 273 17.98 20.53 20.91
C ASP A 273 17.10 19.45 21.55
N VAL A 274 17.08 18.26 20.94
CA VAL A 274 16.16 17.20 21.36
C VAL A 274 16.82 16.31 22.40
N ILE A 275 16.39 16.39 23.65
CA ILE A 275 16.92 15.60 24.76
C ILE A 275 16.09 14.35 25.04
N ARG A 276 16.71 13.39 25.75
CA ARG A 276 16.08 12.14 26.20
C ARG A 276 15.40 11.34 25.07
N ALA A 277 16.01 11.34 23.88
CA ALA A 277 15.57 10.49 22.78
C ALA A 277 15.94 9.04 23.02
N SER A 278 15.07 8.08 22.70
CA SER A 278 15.50 6.68 22.67
C SER A 278 16.55 6.47 21.57
N ALA A 279 17.40 5.45 21.73
CA ALA A 279 18.40 5.04 20.75
C ALA A 279 17.78 4.76 19.36
N ALA A 280 16.51 4.34 19.33
CA ALA A 280 15.77 4.09 18.10
C ALA A 280 15.28 5.37 17.40
N GLN A 281 14.95 6.42 18.15
CA GLN A 281 14.44 7.69 17.61
C GLN A 281 15.55 8.59 17.07
N ALA A 282 16.77 8.48 17.60
CA ALA A 282 17.89 9.37 17.31
C ALA A 282 18.16 9.57 15.81
N ALA A 283 18.08 8.52 14.98
CA ALA A 283 18.30 8.62 13.54
C ALA A 283 17.25 9.49 12.82
N LYS A 284 15.97 9.39 13.23
CA LYS A 284 14.87 10.15 12.62
C LYS A 284 14.92 11.62 13.05
N LEU A 285 15.27 11.86 14.31
CA LEU A 285 15.43 13.21 14.85
C LEU A 285 16.59 13.93 14.18
N ALA A 286 17.76 13.29 14.07
CA ALA A 286 18.93 13.87 13.41
C ALA A 286 18.75 14.10 11.89
N ALA A 287 17.80 13.43 11.25
CA ALA A 287 17.46 13.68 9.86
C ALA A 287 16.57 14.93 9.65
N ASN A 288 15.97 15.47 10.73
CA ASN A 288 15.16 16.68 10.63
C ASN A 288 16.06 17.93 10.66
N GLN A 289 15.95 18.76 9.63
CA GLN A 289 16.71 20.02 9.49
C GLN A 289 16.47 21.05 10.61
N LYS A 290 15.38 20.90 11.39
CA LYS A 290 15.09 21.73 12.56
C LYS A 290 15.77 21.25 13.83
N VAL A 291 16.26 20.01 13.87
CA VAL A 291 16.97 19.44 15.01
C VAL A 291 18.47 19.63 14.80
N VAL A 292 19.13 20.32 15.72
CA VAL A 292 20.56 20.61 15.64
C VAL A 292 21.34 19.62 16.46
N THR A 293 20.87 19.35 17.68
CA THR A 293 21.47 18.34 18.55
C THR A 293 20.43 17.35 19.08
N VAL A 294 20.91 16.15 19.39
CA VAL A 294 20.14 15.07 20.00
C VAL A 294 20.93 14.57 21.21
N GLN A 295 20.28 14.39 22.35
CA GLN A 295 20.77 13.61 23.47
C GLN A 295 19.95 12.32 23.58
N VAL A 296 20.63 11.19 23.73
CA VAL A 296 19.99 9.87 23.83
C VAL A 296 19.86 9.46 25.30
N ALA A 297 18.66 9.08 25.74
CA ALA A 297 18.44 8.42 27.02
C ALA A 297 17.74 7.08 26.76
N ASP A 298 18.44 5.96 26.99
CA ASP A 298 17.91 4.61 26.75
C ASP A 298 18.64 3.58 27.62
N THR A 299 18.20 2.33 27.55
CA THR A 299 18.83 1.21 28.25
C THR A 299 20.18 0.83 27.63
N ALA A 300 21.09 0.31 28.45
CA ALA A 300 22.43 -0.13 28.06
C ALA A 300 22.41 -1.10 26.88
N ALA A 301 21.41 -2.00 26.84
CA ALA A 301 21.24 -2.97 25.77
C ALA A 301 20.83 -2.32 24.42
N HIS A 302 19.94 -1.32 24.44
CA HIS A 302 19.53 -0.61 23.23
C HIS A 302 20.64 0.31 22.71
N ILE A 303 21.37 0.97 23.61
CA ILE A 303 22.55 1.77 23.28
C ILE A 303 23.61 0.88 22.62
N ALA A 304 23.95 -0.27 23.22
CA ALA A 304 24.88 -1.24 22.64
C ALA A 304 24.47 -1.70 21.23
N LYS A 305 23.19 -2.05 21.02
CA LYS A 305 22.66 -2.48 19.71
C LYS A 305 22.73 -1.38 18.64
N LYS A 306 22.70 -0.12 19.04
CA LYS A 306 22.73 1.03 18.13
C LYS A 306 24.07 1.75 18.11
N TRP A 307 25.12 1.23 18.75
CA TRP A 307 26.45 1.86 18.86
C TRP A 307 26.94 2.54 17.58
N SER A 308 26.89 1.83 16.44
CA SER A 308 27.32 2.38 15.15
C SER A 308 26.48 3.56 14.66
N LEU A 309 25.20 3.65 15.02
CA LEU A 309 24.37 4.83 14.75
C LEU A 309 24.86 6.01 15.58
N MET A 310 25.03 5.86 16.90
CA MET A 310 25.53 6.95 17.75
C MET A 310 26.89 7.47 17.29
N GLN A 311 27.78 6.57 16.86
CA GLN A 311 29.06 6.96 16.30
C GLN A 311 28.93 7.76 14.99
N ARG A 312 27.93 7.44 14.14
CA ARG A 312 27.65 8.18 12.89
C ARG A 312 26.98 9.53 13.11
N LEU A 313 26.25 9.72 14.22
CA LEU A 313 25.60 10.99 14.53
C LEU A 313 26.63 12.09 14.84
N GLY A 314 27.85 11.74 15.25
CA GLY A 314 28.98 12.65 15.38
C GLY A 314 28.68 13.86 16.26
N ASP A 315 28.81 15.06 15.70
CA ASP A 315 28.61 16.33 16.40
C ASP A 315 27.14 16.61 16.72
N SER A 316 26.20 16.03 15.96
CA SER A 316 24.76 16.15 16.24
C SER A 316 24.32 15.36 17.48
N LEU A 317 25.14 14.43 18.00
CA LEU A 317 24.88 13.75 19.26
C LEU A 317 25.63 14.49 20.38
N THR A 318 24.93 15.07 21.35
CA THR A 318 25.56 15.88 22.41
C THR A 318 25.66 15.16 23.76
N GLY A 319 24.89 14.10 23.98
CA GLY A 319 24.91 13.33 25.22
C GLY A 319 24.27 11.94 25.11
N ILE A 320 24.70 11.01 25.95
CA ILE A 320 24.11 9.67 26.13
C ILE A 320 23.92 9.40 27.64
N GLU A 321 22.68 9.24 28.05
CA GLU A 321 22.27 8.80 29.39
C GLU A 321 21.89 7.31 29.33
N VAL A 322 22.47 6.48 30.20
CA VAL A 322 22.09 5.08 30.37
C VAL A 322 21.01 4.99 31.46
N THR A 323 19.76 4.74 31.08
CA THR A 323 18.62 4.80 32.01
C THR A 323 18.58 3.63 33.00
N ASP A 324 19.35 2.57 32.77
CA ASP A 324 19.49 1.39 33.61
C ASP A 324 20.96 1.14 33.98
N ALA A 325 21.63 2.17 34.50
CA ALA A 325 23.08 2.25 34.79
C ALA A 325 23.71 1.05 35.54
N ALA A 326 22.93 0.24 36.25
CA ALA A 326 23.38 -1.03 36.84
C ALA A 326 23.76 -2.10 35.80
N ASN A 327 23.27 -1.98 34.56
CA ASN A 327 23.57 -2.86 33.44
C ASN A 327 24.69 -2.26 32.59
N ALA A 328 25.70 -3.07 32.27
CA ALA A 328 26.81 -2.62 31.46
C ALA A 328 26.47 -2.57 29.95
N VAL A 329 26.90 -1.51 29.28
CA VAL A 329 26.83 -1.38 27.82
C VAL A 329 27.83 -2.37 27.21
N THR A 330 27.32 -3.38 26.51
CA THR A 330 28.17 -4.42 25.92
C THR A 330 28.75 -3.95 24.59
N ILE A 331 30.06 -3.79 24.52
CA ILE A 331 30.80 -3.38 23.32
C ILE A 331 31.93 -4.34 23.02
N THR A 332 32.45 -4.31 21.80
CA THR A 332 33.64 -5.06 21.41
C THR A 332 34.92 -4.28 21.73
N ALA A 333 36.05 -4.98 21.88
CA ALA A 333 37.36 -4.33 22.06
C ALA A 333 37.69 -3.32 20.94
N ASN A 334 37.27 -3.59 19.70
CA ASN A 334 37.42 -2.65 18.59
C ASN A 334 36.53 -1.41 18.71
N GLN A 335 35.29 -1.57 19.19
CA GLN A 335 34.38 -0.44 19.44
C GLN A 335 34.88 0.45 20.57
N LEU A 336 35.49 -0.13 21.61
CA LEU A 336 36.14 0.61 22.69
C LEU A 336 37.33 1.43 22.16
N ALA A 337 38.23 0.80 21.39
CA ALA A 337 39.42 1.44 20.86
C ALA A 337 39.11 2.58 19.86
N LEU A 338 38.03 2.48 19.09
CA LEU A 338 37.61 3.50 18.11
C LEU A 338 36.54 4.46 18.66
N GLY A 339 36.10 4.25 19.89
CA GLY A 339 34.90 4.87 20.47
C GLY A 339 35.17 5.98 21.46
N GLU A 340 36.42 6.42 21.66
CA GLU A 340 36.80 7.41 22.69
C GLU A 340 35.96 8.70 22.60
N GLY A 341 35.78 9.26 21.39
CA GLY A 341 34.97 10.46 21.18
C GLY A 341 33.46 10.24 21.40
N LEU A 342 32.97 9.00 21.28
CA LEU A 342 31.59 8.65 21.60
C LEU A 342 31.40 8.41 23.11
N LEU A 343 32.36 7.76 23.76
CA LEU A 343 32.37 7.51 25.20
C LEU A 343 32.43 8.83 25.99
N ALA A 344 33.14 9.84 25.48
CA ALA A 344 33.16 11.18 26.07
C ALA A 344 31.77 11.87 26.09
N LYS A 345 30.78 11.36 25.34
CA LYS A 345 29.40 11.87 25.33
C LYS A 345 28.49 11.13 26.32
N PHE A 346 28.97 10.06 26.99
CA PHE A 346 28.18 9.41 28.03
C PHE A 346 28.16 10.26 29.31
N SER A 347 26.97 10.43 29.88
CA SER A 347 26.80 11.11 31.16
C SER A 347 27.37 10.25 32.28
N ASP A 348 28.27 10.86 33.06
CA ASP A 348 28.86 10.31 34.27
C ASP A 348 28.96 11.42 35.33
N ASP A 349 27.85 11.62 36.04
CA ASP A 349 27.66 12.62 37.09
C ASP A 349 27.08 11.96 38.36
N ALA A 350 26.66 12.75 39.34
CA ALA A 350 26.18 12.22 40.62
C ALA A 350 24.88 11.38 40.49
N ASP A 351 24.09 11.63 39.45
CA ASP A 351 22.76 11.03 39.25
C ASP A 351 22.75 10.01 38.10
N HIS A 352 23.72 10.09 37.17
CA HIS A 352 23.86 9.20 36.02
C HIS A 352 25.27 8.61 35.98
N HIS A 353 25.38 7.29 35.85
CA HIS A 353 26.66 6.62 35.65
C HIS A 353 26.51 5.59 34.54
N TYR A 354 27.63 5.12 34.00
CA TYR A 354 27.62 4.01 33.05
C TYR A 354 28.75 3.02 33.33
N GLN A 355 28.55 1.81 32.83
CA GLN A 355 29.51 0.72 32.91
C GLN A 355 29.66 0.05 31.54
N LEU A 356 30.84 -0.49 31.26
CA LEU A 356 31.19 -1.14 30.01
C LEU A 356 31.52 -2.62 30.23
N ALA A 357 30.88 -3.47 29.43
CA ALA A 357 31.22 -4.87 29.31
C ALA A 357 31.91 -5.10 27.95
N VAL A 358 33.22 -5.32 27.98
CA VAL A 358 34.04 -5.38 26.78
C VAL A 358 34.23 -6.83 26.35
N THR A 359 33.87 -7.12 25.10
CA THR A 359 33.90 -8.47 24.52
C THR A 359 34.92 -8.58 23.39
N GLY A 360 35.45 -9.78 23.19
CA GLY A 360 36.45 -10.03 22.15
C GLY A 360 37.80 -9.37 22.45
N VAL A 361 38.13 -9.18 23.74
CA VAL A 361 39.42 -8.61 24.17
C VAL A 361 40.51 -9.67 23.94
N ARG A 362 41.64 -9.28 23.34
CA ARG A 362 42.80 -10.19 23.19
C ARG A 362 43.49 -10.37 24.53
N ALA A 363 44.09 -11.52 24.79
CA ALA A 363 44.65 -11.87 26.11
C ALA A 363 45.72 -10.86 26.57
N GLY A 364 46.63 -10.44 25.67
CA GLY A 364 47.64 -9.41 25.97
C GLY A 364 47.11 -7.97 26.06
N GLN A 365 45.82 -7.73 25.80
CA GLN A 365 45.17 -6.43 25.99
C GLN A 365 44.27 -6.40 27.23
N ALA A 366 44.06 -7.54 27.89
CA ALA A 366 43.08 -7.70 28.95
C ALA A 366 43.35 -6.78 30.15
N ALA A 367 44.60 -6.69 30.62
CA ALA A 367 44.98 -5.81 31.72
C ALA A 367 44.81 -4.33 31.36
N THR A 368 45.18 -3.94 30.13
CA THR A 368 45.01 -2.56 29.65
C THR A 368 43.52 -2.17 29.56
N VAL A 369 42.67 -3.05 29.04
CA VAL A 369 41.22 -2.80 28.95
C VAL A 369 40.58 -2.79 30.34
N ALA A 370 40.99 -3.67 31.25
CA ALA A 370 40.50 -3.69 32.63
C ALA A 370 40.85 -2.41 33.40
N GLY A 371 42.00 -1.79 33.10
CA GLY A 371 42.42 -0.52 33.69
C GLY A 371 41.71 0.72 33.12
N MET A 372 40.88 0.58 32.10
CA MET A 372 40.11 1.71 31.55
C MET A 372 38.94 2.07 32.47
N ALA A 373 38.66 3.37 32.59
CA ALA A 373 37.52 3.87 33.34
C ALA A 373 36.21 3.24 32.84
N HIS A 374 35.27 3.02 33.77
CA HIS A 374 33.94 2.43 33.54
C HIS A 374 33.91 0.97 33.07
N VAL A 375 35.04 0.29 32.84
CA VAL A 375 35.04 -1.14 32.51
C VAL A 375 34.71 -1.97 33.75
N SER A 376 33.57 -2.66 33.73
CA SER A 376 33.11 -3.53 34.83
C SER A 376 33.15 -5.01 34.48
N ALA A 377 33.36 -5.36 33.20
CA ALA A 377 33.49 -6.73 32.74
C ALA A 377 34.38 -6.84 31.50
N VAL A 378 35.28 -7.82 31.52
CA VAL A 378 36.17 -8.18 30.41
C VAL A 378 35.88 -9.63 30.00
N LYS A 379 35.51 -9.82 28.72
CA LYS A 379 35.40 -11.13 28.08
C LYS A 379 36.51 -11.28 27.05
N VAL A 380 37.48 -12.11 27.37
CA VAL A 380 38.66 -12.37 26.53
C VAL A 380 38.32 -13.41 25.48
N SER A 381 38.77 -13.20 24.24
CA SER A 381 38.67 -14.16 23.15
C SER A 381 39.97 -14.15 22.34
N ASP A 382 40.79 -15.18 22.50
CA ASP A 382 42.13 -15.24 21.89
C ASP A 382 42.60 -16.69 21.73
N THR A 383 43.72 -16.92 21.06
CA THR A 383 44.31 -18.26 20.87
C THR A 383 44.89 -18.81 22.16
N ALA A 384 44.96 -20.15 22.29
CA ALA A 384 45.51 -20.80 23.49
C ALA A 384 46.94 -20.35 23.80
N ASP A 385 47.76 -20.10 22.77
CA ASP A 385 49.14 -19.61 22.94
C ASP A 385 49.19 -18.21 23.51
N ASN A 386 48.35 -17.29 23.03
CA ASN A 386 48.27 -15.93 23.57
C ASN A 386 47.70 -15.91 25.00
N ILE A 387 46.75 -16.81 25.30
CA ILE A 387 46.21 -16.97 26.66
C ILE A 387 47.30 -17.48 27.61
N SER A 388 48.06 -18.50 27.22
CA SER A 388 49.22 -19.01 27.99
C SER A 388 50.29 -17.94 28.20
N ALA A 389 50.65 -17.20 27.15
CA ALA A 389 51.69 -16.17 27.21
C ALA A 389 51.30 -14.98 28.11
N ASN A 390 50.02 -14.63 28.18
CA ASN A 390 49.51 -13.49 28.96
C ASN A 390 48.72 -13.94 30.20
N LEU A 391 48.98 -15.16 30.70
CA LEU A 391 48.27 -15.73 31.84
C LEU A 391 48.45 -14.88 33.11
N ALA A 392 49.60 -14.24 33.29
CA ALA A 392 49.86 -13.33 34.41
C ALA A 392 48.93 -12.10 34.38
N ASP A 393 48.69 -11.51 33.21
CA ASP A 393 47.78 -10.38 33.03
C ASP A 393 46.34 -10.81 33.28
N LEU A 394 45.95 -11.99 32.79
CA LEU A 394 44.62 -12.54 33.05
C LEU A 394 44.38 -12.83 34.53
N LYS A 395 45.39 -13.33 35.26
CA LYS A 395 45.33 -13.49 36.73
C LYS A 395 45.11 -12.14 37.42
N SER A 396 45.77 -11.09 36.95
CA SER A 396 45.60 -9.75 37.49
C SER A 396 44.17 -9.21 37.27
N VAL A 397 43.59 -9.43 36.08
CA VAL A 397 42.22 -9.01 35.76
C VAL A 397 41.17 -9.84 36.51
N ASP A 398 41.41 -11.14 36.70
CA ASP A 398 40.55 -12.02 37.50
C ASP A 398 40.57 -11.64 38.99
N ALA A 399 41.75 -11.32 39.54
CA ALA A 399 41.89 -10.84 40.91
C ALA A 399 41.15 -9.50 41.16
N GLN A 400 40.94 -8.69 40.12
CA GLN A 400 40.11 -7.47 40.16
C GLN A 400 38.60 -7.77 40.07
N GLY A 401 38.19 -9.02 39.84
CA GLY A 401 36.79 -9.43 39.65
C GLY A 401 36.21 -9.06 38.28
N LEU A 402 37.03 -8.53 37.37
CA LEU A 402 36.59 -8.01 36.07
C LEU A 402 36.58 -9.09 34.98
N LEU A 403 37.35 -10.18 35.14
CA LEU A 403 37.39 -11.27 34.15
C LEU A 403 36.13 -12.14 34.23
N GLN A 404 35.25 -12.00 33.24
CA GLN A 404 33.97 -12.72 33.23
C GLN A 404 34.03 -14.03 32.44
N SER A 405 34.79 -14.07 31.36
CA SER A 405 34.99 -15.28 30.56
C SER A 405 36.25 -15.20 29.70
N VAL A 406 36.92 -16.33 29.50
CA VAL A 406 38.01 -16.51 28.53
C VAL A 406 37.57 -17.53 27.48
N ALA A 407 37.54 -17.15 26.22
CA ALA A 407 37.21 -18.02 25.11
C ALA A 407 38.46 -18.30 24.28
N ILE A 408 38.81 -19.59 24.13
CA ILE A 408 39.89 -20.00 23.23
C ILE A 408 39.37 -19.94 21.79
N THR A 409 40.08 -19.23 20.93
CA THR A 409 39.82 -19.14 19.49
C THR A 409 40.88 -19.92 18.71
N GLY A 410 40.52 -20.40 17.53
CA GLY A 410 41.40 -21.24 16.70
C GLY A 410 41.33 -22.73 17.06
N LYS A 411 42.07 -23.55 16.31
CA LYS A 411 41.99 -25.03 16.39
C LYS A 411 42.73 -25.63 17.58
N LYS A 412 43.72 -24.91 18.14
CA LYS A 412 44.52 -25.36 19.30
C LYS A 412 43.81 -24.94 20.59
N THR A 413 43.43 -25.91 21.42
CA THR A 413 42.77 -25.69 22.72
C THR A 413 43.66 -26.04 23.92
N SER A 414 44.93 -26.39 23.66
CA SER A 414 45.89 -26.74 24.71
C SER A 414 46.72 -25.52 25.16
N LEU A 415 46.69 -25.23 26.45
CA LEU A 415 47.48 -24.19 27.11
C LEU A 415 48.81 -24.79 27.58
N SER A 416 49.92 -24.19 27.16
CA SER A 416 51.25 -24.53 27.65
C SER A 416 51.50 -23.85 28.99
N LEU A 417 51.89 -24.63 30.01
CA LEU A 417 52.22 -24.17 31.36
C LEU A 417 53.52 -24.84 31.83
N ASP A 418 54.25 -24.16 32.69
CA ASP A 418 55.34 -24.76 33.47
C ASP A 418 54.75 -25.49 34.69
N ALA A 419 55.35 -26.61 35.09
CA ALA A 419 54.90 -27.42 36.22
C ALA A 419 54.74 -26.59 37.51
N THR A 420 55.58 -25.57 37.73
CA THR A 420 55.51 -24.67 38.89
C THR A 420 54.24 -23.81 38.91
N GLN A 421 53.60 -23.57 37.76
CA GLN A 421 52.37 -22.77 37.68
C GLN A 421 51.11 -23.54 38.10
N LEU A 422 51.23 -24.86 38.25
CA LEU A 422 50.18 -25.79 38.68
C LEU A 422 50.45 -26.40 40.06
N GLN A 423 51.47 -25.89 40.77
CA GLN A 423 51.91 -26.40 42.06
C GLN A 423 52.05 -25.25 43.07
N GLY A 424 51.86 -25.54 44.37
CA GLY A 424 51.98 -24.56 45.45
C GLY A 424 51.04 -23.36 45.35
N ASP A 425 51.45 -22.20 45.89
CA ASP A 425 50.63 -20.97 45.96
C ASP A 425 50.20 -20.41 44.59
N GLN A 426 50.94 -20.73 43.52
CA GLN A 426 50.63 -20.29 42.15
C GLN A 426 49.42 -21.03 41.54
N ALA A 427 49.09 -22.22 42.06
CA ALA A 427 48.01 -23.05 41.53
C ALA A 427 46.63 -22.38 41.66
N SER A 428 46.34 -21.76 42.81
CA SER A 428 45.04 -21.10 43.08
C SER A 428 44.78 -19.91 42.15
N ALA A 429 45.80 -19.09 41.87
CA ALA A 429 45.68 -17.96 40.95
C ALA A 429 45.53 -18.43 39.49
N THR A 430 46.26 -19.48 39.10
CA THR A 430 46.09 -20.11 37.77
C THR A 430 44.68 -20.69 37.63
N GLN A 431 44.17 -21.35 38.67
CA GLN A 431 42.84 -21.95 38.66
C GLN A 431 41.73 -20.91 38.49
N GLY A 432 41.84 -19.73 39.13
CA GLY A 432 40.86 -18.64 38.95
C GLY A 432 40.64 -18.26 37.48
N VAL A 433 41.72 -18.16 36.69
CA VAL A 433 41.63 -17.90 35.25
C VAL A 433 41.10 -19.11 34.47
N LEU A 434 41.52 -20.33 34.82
CA LEU A 434 41.06 -21.55 34.17
C LEU A 434 39.56 -21.80 34.38
N ASP A 435 39.01 -21.43 35.54
CA ASP A 435 37.58 -21.53 35.85
C ASP A 435 36.72 -20.60 34.97
N LYS A 436 37.31 -19.52 34.44
CA LYS A 436 36.65 -18.59 33.50
C LYS A 436 36.68 -19.07 32.05
N LEU A 437 37.33 -20.19 31.74
CA LEU A 437 37.34 -20.72 30.38
C LEU A 437 35.95 -21.19 29.95
N ALA A 438 35.38 -20.54 28.93
CA ALA A 438 34.04 -20.83 28.43
C ALA A 438 33.91 -22.23 27.78
N ASN A 439 35.04 -22.86 27.45
CA ASN A 439 35.09 -24.21 26.89
C ASN A 439 35.61 -25.18 27.97
N THR A 440 34.77 -26.12 28.39
CA THR A 440 35.17 -27.18 29.34
C THR A 440 36.16 -28.19 28.75
N HIS A 441 36.42 -28.14 27.44
CA HIS A 441 37.33 -29.03 26.71
C HIS A 441 38.66 -28.34 26.36
N TYR A 442 39.33 -27.78 27.37
CA TYR A 442 40.73 -27.33 27.26
C TYR A 442 41.68 -28.39 27.81
N GLY A 443 42.90 -28.42 27.28
CA GLY A 443 43.99 -29.25 27.78
C GLY A 443 45.15 -28.41 28.32
N LEU A 444 45.85 -28.89 29.33
CA LEU A 444 47.09 -28.31 29.85
C LEU A 444 48.26 -29.15 29.36
N ALA A 445 49.25 -28.50 28.74
CA ALA A 445 50.53 -29.10 28.41
C ALA A 445 51.57 -28.55 29.40
N VAL A 446 52.08 -29.42 30.25
CA VAL A 446 52.95 -29.10 31.38
C VAL A 446 54.40 -29.41 31.01
N SER A 447 55.31 -28.49 31.27
CA SER A 447 56.75 -28.67 31.04
C SER A 447 57.54 -28.60 32.35
N GLY A 448 58.70 -29.28 32.40
CA GLY A 448 59.61 -29.23 33.55
C GLY A 448 59.18 -30.06 34.77
N ALA A 449 58.40 -31.12 34.59
CA ALA A 449 57.93 -31.95 35.70
C ALA A 449 59.02 -32.94 36.16
N GLY A 450 59.45 -32.85 37.43
CA GLY A 450 60.25 -33.90 38.06
C GLY A 450 59.42 -35.18 38.29
N VAL A 451 60.08 -36.33 38.39
CA VAL A 451 59.41 -37.63 38.59
C VAL A 451 58.54 -37.70 39.86
N ASP A 452 58.84 -36.88 40.87
CA ASP A 452 58.06 -36.80 42.12
C ASP A 452 56.73 -36.02 41.99
N ALA A 453 56.65 -35.07 41.05
CA ALA A 453 55.46 -34.23 40.85
C ALA A 453 54.40 -34.87 39.93
N LEU A 454 54.70 -36.04 39.38
CA LEU A 454 53.88 -36.71 38.37
C LEU A 454 52.51 -37.16 38.90
N GLY A 455 52.42 -37.51 40.19
CA GLY A 455 51.15 -37.91 40.82
C GLY A 455 50.11 -36.78 40.85
N ASP A 456 50.52 -35.59 41.29
CA ASP A 456 49.63 -34.42 41.41
C ASP A 456 49.24 -33.87 40.04
N LEU A 457 50.19 -33.80 39.10
CA LEU A 457 49.92 -33.42 37.71
C LEU A 457 49.01 -34.45 37.04
N ALA A 458 49.17 -35.74 37.35
CA ALA A 458 48.31 -36.80 36.85
C ALA A 458 46.89 -36.74 37.44
N ALA A 459 46.69 -36.26 38.66
CA ALA A 459 45.35 -36.13 39.23
C ALA A 459 44.50 -35.05 38.52
N ASN A 460 45.13 -34.04 37.91
CA ASN A 460 44.42 -32.98 37.19
C ASN A 460 43.89 -33.46 35.83
N ALA A 461 42.56 -33.61 35.70
CA ALA A 461 41.90 -34.13 34.50
C ALA A 461 42.14 -33.29 33.22
N HIS A 462 42.48 -32.01 33.36
CA HIS A 462 42.80 -31.15 32.24
C HIS A 462 44.27 -31.27 31.78
N VAL A 463 45.18 -31.86 32.56
CA VAL A 463 46.56 -32.07 32.12
C VAL A 463 46.60 -33.16 31.06
N THR A 464 46.88 -32.74 29.82
CA THR A 464 46.88 -33.58 28.61
C THR A 464 48.28 -33.94 28.13
N ALA A 465 49.31 -33.21 28.57
CA ALA A 465 50.72 -33.44 28.26
C ALA A 465 51.62 -32.97 29.43
N ILE A 466 52.77 -33.61 29.63
CA ILE A 466 53.73 -33.50 30.73
C ILE A 466 55.11 -33.87 30.17
N ASP A 467 56.03 -32.92 30.11
CA ASP A 467 57.46 -33.19 29.85
C ASP A 467 58.18 -33.46 31.17
N VAL A 468 58.93 -34.57 31.24
CA VAL A 468 59.55 -35.13 32.44
C VAL A 468 61.08 -35.14 32.33
N VAL A 469 61.80 -35.06 33.45
CA VAL A 469 63.28 -35.09 33.52
C VAL A 469 63.77 -36.15 34.54
N GLY A 470 64.75 -37.02 34.19
CA GLY A 470 65.32 -38.09 35.05
C GLY A 470 66.54 -38.86 34.47
N SER A 471 67.25 -39.71 35.23
CA SER A 471 68.45 -40.51 34.80
C SER A 471 68.14 -41.95 34.33
N SER A 472 69.09 -42.71 33.76
CA SER A 472 68.89 -44.08 33.22
C SER A 472 68.31 -45.05 34.26
N ASP A 473 68.86 -45.01 35.48
CA ASP A 473 68.42 -45.85 36.59
C ASP A 473 67.05 -45.41 37.12
N GLU A 474 66.80 -44.09 37.19
CA GLU A 474 65.48 -43.54 37.56
C GLU A 474 64.43 -43.86 36.49
N ILE A 475 64.82 -43.86 35.21
CA ILE A 475 63.96 -44.26 34.09
C ILE A 475 63.66 -45.76 34.19
N GLU A 476 64.67 -46.62 34.37
CA GLU A 476 64.50 -48.08 34.54
C GLU A 476 63.57 -48.41 35.71
N ALA A 477 63.86 -47.85 36.89
CA ALA A 477 63.13 -48.12 38.12
C ALA A 477 61.67 -47.59 38.07
N HIS A 478 61.42 -46.53 37.29
CA HIS A 478 60.12 -45.89 37.20
C HIS A 478 59.46 -46.01 35.81
N LEU A 479 59.89 -46.97 34.97
CA LEU A 479 59.29 -47.24 33.66
C LEU A 479 57.78 -47.47 33.77
N ASP A 480 57.34 -48.13 34.84
CA ASP A 480 55.93 -48.39 35.11
C ASP A 480 55.15 -47.12 35.45
N THR A 481 55.69 -46.25 36.31
CA THR A 481 55.06 -44.97 36.70
C THR A 481 54.98 -44.01 35.50
N LEU A 482 56.03 -43.93 34.70
CA LEU A 482 56.05 -43.15 33.46
C LEU A 482 55.09 -43.73 32.41
N ALA A 483 54.94 -45.05 32.35
CA ALA A 483 53.95 -45.70 31.49
C ALA A 483 52.51 -45.40 31.95
N GLN A 484 52.27 -45.33 33.26
CA GLN A 484 50.96 -44.99 33.82
C GLN A 484 50.49 -43.57 33.46
N LEU A 485 51.40 -42.63 33.20
CA LEU A 485 51.05 -41.32 32.63
C LEU A 485 50.52 -41.40 31.19
N GLY A 486 50.84 -42.48 30.47
CA GLY A 486 50.30 -42.79 29.16
C GLY A 486 50.52 -41.68 28.12
N ARG A 487 49.42 -41.18 27.54
CA ARG A 487 49.46 -40.10 26.52
C ARG A 487 49.85 -38.74 27.11
N ARG A 488 49.79 -38.61 28.43
CA ARG A 488 50.11 -37.36 29.13
C ARG A 488 51.59 -37.21 29.32
N LEU A 489 52.40 -38.27 29.30
CA LEU A 489 53.84 -38.09 29.16
C LEU A 489 54.11 -37.60 27.72
N ALA A 490 54.74 -36.45 27.55
CA ALA A 490 55.03 -35.88 26.23
C ALA A 490 56.49 -36.11 25.84
N ARG A 491 57.43 -35.83 26.76
CA ARG A 491 58.86 -36.06 26.61
C ARG A 491 59.47 -36.53 27.93
N ILE A 492 60.59 -37.24 27.85
CA ILE A 492 61.51 -37.53 28.96
C ILE A 492 62.87 -36.96 28.57
N GLU A 493 63.46 -36.13 29.39
CA GLU A 493 64.84 -35.66 29.22
C GLU A 493 65.74 -36.50 30.11
N GLN A 494 66.63 -37.29 29.49
CA GLN A 494 67.57 -38.14 30.22
C GLN A 494 68.77 -37.31 30.69
N SER A 495 69.01 -37.26 32.00
CA SER A 495 70.09 -36.45 32.58
C SER A 495 71.50 -37.05 32.42
N ASP A 496 71.64 -38.33 32.04
CA ASP A 496 72.88 -39.13 31.97
C ASP A 496 73.07 -39.92 30.64
N SER A 497 72.89 -39.27 29.49
CA SER A 497 72.89 -39.93 28.16
C SER A 497 74.10 -40.86 27.87
N GLY A 498 73.83 -42.11 27.42
CA GLY A 498 74.82 -43.02 26.80
C GLY A 498 74.92 -44.46 27.34
N GLN A 499 74.30 -44.76 28.49
CA GLN A 499 74.30 -46.09 29.09
C GLN A 499 73.12 -46.95 28.57
N ALA A 500 73.32 -48.27 28.44
CA ALA A 500 72.28 -49.21 28.00
C ALA A 500 71.37 -49.63 29.16
N ILE A 501 70.08 -49.75 28.89
CA ILE A 501 69.03 -50.13 29.82
C ILE A 501 68.71 -51.61 29.60
N ASP A 502 68.89 -52.45 30.61
CA ASP A 502 68.69 -53.90 30.47
C ASP A 502 67.22 -54.28 30.63
N VAL A 503 66.69 -55.07 29.67
CA VAL A 503 65.26 -55.38 29.62
C VAL A 503 64.99 -56.76 29.01
N THR A 504 63.92 -57.41 29.48
CA THR A 504 63.34 -58.55 28.75
C THR A 504 62.61 -58.05 27.49
N GLN A 505 62.38 -58.92 26.50
CA GLN A 505 61.53 -58.57 25.34
C GLN A 505 60.19 -57.97 25.80
N SER A 506 59.56 -58.53 26.84
CA SER A 506 58.31 -58.02 27.40
C SER A 506 58.45 -56.61 27.99
N GLN A 507 59.52 -56.29 28.71
CA GLN A 507 59.72 -54.96 29.30
C GLN A 507 60.08 -53.91 28.25
N PHE A 508 60.94 -54.26 27.29
CA PHE A 508 61.32 -53.38 26.18
C PHE A 508 60.11 -52.95 25.36
N GLU A 509 59.22 -53.90 25.06
CA GLU A 509 57.99 -53.61 24.32
C GLU A 509 56.96 -52.90 25.17
N ALA A 510 56.69 -53.41 26.38
CA ALA A 510 55.62 -52.88 27.22
C ALA A 510 55.92 -51.45 27.68
N ARG A 511 57.18 -51.00 27.59
CA ARG A 511 57.63 -49.67 27.97
C ARG A 511 58.27 -48.90 26.81
N ALA A 512 58.15 -49.37 25.57
CA ALA A 512 58.68 -48.70 24.39
C ALA A 512 58.17 -47.26 24.22
N SER A 513 56.92 -46.99 24.60
CA SER A 513 56.30 -45.66 24.49
C SER A 513 56.81 -44.66 25.52
N VAL A 514 57.35 -45.16 26.63
CA VAL A 514 58.07 -44.37 27.63
C VAL A 514 59.49 -44.12 27.12
N LEU A 515 60.20 -45.18 26.75
CA LEU A 515 61.58 -45.12 26.26
C LEU A 515 61.71 -44.23 25.00
N ALA A 516 60.74 -44.24 24.10
CA ALA A 516 60.73 -43.38 22.91
C ALA A 516 60.62 -41.88 23.21
N LYS A 517 60.15 -41.52 24.41
CA LYS A 517 60.06 -40.12 24.85
C LYS A 517 61.39 -39.62 25.41
N VAL A 518 62.37 -40.52 25.64
CA VAL A 518 63.72 -40.18 26.06
C VAL A 518 64.43 -39.37 24.98
N SER A 519 64.83 -38.16 25.34
CA SER A 519 65.50 -37.22 24.45
C SER A 519 66.99 -37.51 24.38
N GLY A 520 67.53 -37.70 23.17
CA GLY A 520 68.97 -37.92 22.93
C GLY A 520 69.36 -39.33 22.46
N GLY A 521 68.44 -40.30 22.52
CA GLY A 521 68.64 -41.70 22.09
C GLY A 521 69.15 -42.62 23.22
N TYR A 522 68.65 -43.87 23.27
CA TYR A 522 68.93 -44.86 24.34
C TYR A 522 69.53 -46.17 23.76
N THR A 523 69.93 -47.15 24.56
CA THR A 523 70.32 -48.51 24.08
C THR A 523 69.86 -49.59 25.06
N VAL A 524 69.72 -50.87 24.65
CA VAL A 524 69.18 -52.01 25.41
C VAL A 524 69.78 -53.38 24.99
N ASN A 525 69.70 -54.38 25.88
CA ASN A 525 69.99 -55.80 25.61
C ASN A 525 68.74 -56.66 25.78
N LEU A 526 68.53 -57.71 24.95
CA LEU A 526 67.27 -58.49 24.94
C LEU A 526 67.43 -60.01 25.08
N SER A 527 66.65 -60.60 25.98
CA SER A 527 66.62 -62.05 26.26
C SER A 527 65.22 -62.64 26.17
N ASN A 528 65.14 -63.96 25.95
CA ASN A 528 63.89 -64.73 25.74
C ASN A 528 62.98 -64.11 24.69
N ALA A 529 63.58 -63.78 23.54
CA ALA A 529 62.81 -63.26 22.45
C ALA A 529 61.94 -64.38 21.90
N SER A 530 60.63 -64.17 21.88
CA SER A 530 59.76 -64.94 21.00
C SER A 530 60.25 -64.79 19.56
N ALA A 531 60.05 -65.83 18.76
CA ALA A 531 60.40 -65.82 17.35
C ALA A 531 59.80 -64.60 16.64
N SER A 532 58.66 -64.15 17.16
CA SER A 532 57.90 -62.98 16.70
C SER A 532 58.60 -61.66 16.68
N LYS A 533 59.38 -61.30 17.71
CA LYS A 533 60.03 -59.98 17.72
C LYS A 533 61.53 -60.04 17.61
N ALA A 534 62.08 -61.23 17.50
CA ALA A 534 63.52 -61.42 17.46
C ALA A 534 64.24 -60.59 16.39
N LEU A 535 63.67 -60.48 15.19
CA LEU A 535 64.29 -59.68 14.11
C LEU A 535 64.14 -58.19 14.36
N VAL A 536 62.95 -57.77 14.78
CA VAL A 536 62.66 -56.35 15.02
C VAL A 536 63.52 -55.82 16.15
N ASP A 537 63.58 -56.61 17.22
CA ASP A 537 64.48 -56.42 18.33
C ASP A 537 65.91 -56.31 17.80
N ALA A 538 66.41 -57.28 17.04
CA ALA A 538 67.79 -57.27 16.55
C ALA A 538 68.13 -56.14 15.55
N MET A 539 67.13 -55.59 14.85
CA MET A 539 67.29 -54.46 13.92
C MET A 539 67.12 -53.11 14.61
N ASN A 540 66.62 -53.09 15.84
CA ASN A 540 66.45 -51.85 16.57
C ASN A 540 67.85 -51.28 16.86
N ALA A 541 68.10 -50.04 16.42
CA ALA A 541 69.39 -49.38 16.62
C ALA A 541 69.75 -49.24 18.11
N HIS A 542 68.75 -49.33 18.98
CA HIS A 542 68.91 -49.34 20.41
C HIS A 542 69.25 -50.74 20.95
N VAL A 543 69.00 -51.84 20.22
CA VAL A 543 69.23 -53.22 20.69
C VAL A 543 70.58 -53.77 20.23
N ALA A 544 71.34 -54.34 21.17
CA ALA A 544 72.65 -54.91 20.85
C ALA A 544 72.66 -56.43 20.54
N SER A 545 71.73 -57.25 21.07
CA SER A 545 71.73 -58.73 20.88
C SER A 545 70.39 -59.41 21.18
N VAL A 546 70.10 -60.58 20.54
CA VAL A 546 68.81 -61.31 20.66
C VAL A 546 68.92 -62.86 20.59
N SER A 547 68.17 -63.59 21.44
CA SER A 547 68.08 -65.08 21.49
C SER A 547 66.64 -65.62 21.43
N VAL A 548 66.36 -66.69 20.66
CA VAL A 548 64.97 -67.14 20.36
C VAL A 548 64.60 -68.55 20.84
N ALA A 549 63.45 -68.65 21.52
CA ALA A 549 62.82 -69.92 21.89
C ALA A 549 61.29 -69.82 21.76
N ASP A 550 60.66 -70.73 21.01
CA ASP A 550 59.22 -70.63 20.75
C ASP A 550 58.55 -71.95 20.29
N THR A 551 57.22 -71.96 20.19
CA THR A 551 56.45 -73.09 19.65
C THR A 551 56.60 -73.22 18.14
N GLY A 552 56.41 -74.40 17.59
CA GLY A 552 56.51 -74.71 16.16
C GLY A 552 55.66 -73.81 15.30
N LYS A 553 54.44 -73.53 15.76
CA LYS A 553 53.54 -72.55 15.15
C LYS A 553 54.18 -71.16 15.08
N ASN A 554 54.80 -70.70 16.15
CA ASN A 554 55.40 -69.37 16.23
C ASN A 554 56.72 -69.29 15.46
N LEU A 555 57.49 -70.37 15.42
CA LEU A 555 58.71 -70.45 14.62
C LEU A 555 58.40 -70.32 13.12
N VAL A 556 57.38 -71.01 12.64
CA VAL A 556 56.93 -70.86 11.24
C VAL A 556 56.38 -69.47 11.00
N ALA A 557 55.57 -68.94 11.92
CA ALA A 557 55.02 -67.60 11.77
C ALA A 557 56.12 -66.55 11.57
N HIS A 558 57.32 -66.79 12.12
CA HIS A 558 58.43 -65.85 12.07
C HIS A 558 59.65 -66.37 11.31
N TRP A 559 59.39 -67.28 10.39
CA TRP A 559 60.40 -67.97 9.62
C TRP A 559 61.34 -67.06 8.84
N ASN A 560 60.78 -66.13 8.06
CA ASN A 560 61.59 -65.15 7.33
C ASN A 560 62.29 -64.16 8.25
N ALA A 561 61.68 -63.86 9.40
CA ALA A 561 62.25 -62.93 10.35
C ALA A 561 63.54 -63.51 10.91
N LEU A 562 63.46 -64.74 11.39
CA LEU A 562 64.61 -65.52 11.88
C LEU A 562 65.71 -65.67 10.82
N ARG A 563 65.35 -65.87 9.53
CA ARG A 563 66.33 -65.88 8.42
C ARG A 563 67.10 -64.58 8.30
N ALA A 564 66.43 -63.44 8.45
CA ALA A 564 67.02 -62.14 8.16
C ALA A 564 67.89 -61.57 9.32
N ILE A 565 67.79 -62.12 10.54
CA ILE A 565 68.60 -61.63 11.67
C ILE A 565 70.09 -61.92 11.47
N GLY A 566 70.40 -63.01 10.76
CA GLY A 566 71.78 -63.39 10.49
C GLY A 566 72.58 -63.62 11.77
N ALA A 567 73.72 -62.94 11.92
CA ALA A 567 74.67 -63.17 13.02
C ALA A 567 74.17 -62.67 14.39
N THR A 568 73.22 -61.74 14.43
CA THR A 568 72.63 -61.22 15.68
C THR A 568 71.66 -62.23 16.32
N LEU A 569 71.23 -63.26 15.57
CA LEU A 569 70.40 -64.36 16.05
C LEU A 569 71.27 -65.52 16.47
N ALA A 570 71.34 -65.73 17.78
CA ALA A 570 72.19 -66.74 18.36
C ALA A 570 71.66 -68.18 18.15
N GLU A 571 70.35 -68.41 18.32
CA GLU A 571 69.75 -69.75 18.37
C GLU A 571 68.23 -69.74 18.08
N VAL A 572 67.68 -70.85 17.57
CA VAL A 572 66.24 -71.07 17.35
C VAL A 572 65.82 -72.46 17.83
N SER A 573 64.89 -72.54 18.79
CA SER A 573 64.42 -73.81 19.36
C SER A 573 62.90 -73.94 19.35
N LYS A 574 62.41 -75.16 19.05
CA LYS A 574 60.98 -75.53 19.07
C LYS A 574 60.60 -76.14 20.41
N THR A 575 59.51 -75.65 21.00
CA THR A 575 59.09 -76.04 22.36
C THR A 575 57.90 -77.02 22.42
N ASP A 576 57.34 -77.46 21.29
CA ASP A 576 56.14 -78.35 21.18
C ASP A 576 56.33 -79.60 20.24
N GLU A 577 55.37 -80.56 20.20
CA GLU A 577 55.37 -81.79 19.34
C GLU A 577 54.52 -81.62 18.04
N GLY A 578 54.76 -82.42 16.98
CA GLY A 578 53.96 -82.42 15.73
C GLY A 578 54.69 -81.92 14.46
N ARG A 579 54.02 -81.99 13.27
CA ARG A 579 54.60 -81.54 11.99
C ARG A 579 54.79 -80.03 11.98
N LEU A 580 55.90 -79.57 11.40
CA LEU A 580 56.15 -78.18 11.10
C LEU A 580 55.41 -77.81 9.81
N ALA A 581 54.25 -77.18 9.96
CA ALA A 581 53.43 -76.75 8.84
C ALA A 581 54.04 -75.51 8.19
N LEU A 582 54.63 -75.64 7.01
CA LEU A 582 55.28 -74.54 6.30
C LEU A 582 54.42 -74.07 5.12
N SER A 583 54.51 -72.79 4.78
CA SER A 583 54.04 -72.36 3.46
C SER A 583 55.00 -72.88 2.39
N VAL A 584 54.51 -73.08 1.16
CA VAL A 584 55.36 -73.54 0.05
C VAL A 584 56.59 -72.63 -0.14
N ASN A 585 56.42 -71.32 0.06
CA ASN A 585 57.49 -70.34 -0.06
C ASN A 585 58.49 -70.42 1.10
N HIS A 586 58.03 -70.62 2.35
CA HIS A 586 58.93 -70.78 3.49
C HIS A 586 59.71 -72.09 3.43
N TYR A 587 59.08 -73.13 2.91
CA TYR A 587 59.74 -74.40 2.66
C TYR A 587 60.91 -74.23 1.69
N LEU A 588 60.63 -73.74 0.47
CA LEU A 588 61.65 -73.54 -0.57
C LEU A 588 62.74 -72.54 -0.13
N ALA A 589 62.35 -71.46 0.54
CA ALA A 589 63.28 -70.39 0.90
C ALA A 589 64.08 -70.68 2.18
N GLY A 590 63.55 -71.45 3.12
CA GLY A 590 64.28 -71.94 4.29
C GLY A 590 65.35 -72.97 3.93
N GLN A 591 65.12 -73.73 2.86
CA GLN A 591 66.08 -74.70 2.33
C GLN A 591 67.29 -73.99 1.70
N ASN A 592 67.07 -72.88 1.00
CA ASN A 592 68.13 -72.12 0.33
C ASN A 592 69.06 -71.34 1.28
N ASP A 593 68.56 -70.82 2.41
CA ASP A 593 69.33 -69.92 3.30
C ASP A 593 69.91 -70.62 4.54
N GLY A 594 69.73 -71.93 4.66
CA GLY A 594 70.26 -72.70 5.79
C GLY A 594 69.54 -72.49 7.13
N LEU A 595 68.44 -71.71 7.19
CA LEU A 595 67.61 -71.62 8.40
C LEU A 595 67.07 -72.98 8.80
N LEU A 596 66.62 -73.82 7.86
CA LEU A 596 66.19 -75.19 8.16
C LEU A 596 67.28 -75.99 8.91
N GLY A 597 68.57 -75.64 8.71
CA GLY A 597 69.71 -76.21 9.41
C GLY A 597 70.01 -75.62 10.80
N LYS A 598 69.33 -74.54 11.23
CA LYS A 598 69.33 -74.03 12.61
C LYS A 598 68.28 -74.74 13.49
N PHE A 599 67.42 -75.57 12.88
CA PHE A 599 66.47 -76.49 13.52
C PHE A 599 67.05 -77.92 13.59
N SER A 600 66.37 -78.87 14.25
CA SER A 600 66.80 -80.27 14.38
C SER A 600 66.31 -81.19 13.23
N ALA A 601 66.99 -82.31 13.00
CA ALA A 601 66.83 -83.16 11.80
C ALA A 601 65.52 -83.98 11.70
N ASP A 602 64.80 -84.25 12.80
CA ASP A 602 63.59 -85.11 12.81
C ASP A 602 62.28 -84.37 12.47
N THR A 603 62.39 -83.18 11.88
CA THR A 603 61.25 -82.27 11.66
C THR A 603 60.40 -82.69 10.44
N LYS A 604 59.19 -83.22 10.65
CA LYS A 604 58.21 -83.58 9.58
C LYS A 604 57.43 -82.38 9.04
N LEU A 605 57.03 -82.37 7.76
CA LEU A 605 56.44 -81.18 7.11
C LEU A 605 55.01 -81.38 6.58
N ALA A 606 54.22 -80.32 6.67
CA ALA A 606 52.96 -80.16 5.95
C ALA A 606 53.06 -78.86 5.15
N VAL A 607 52.80 -78.91 3.84
CA VAL A 607 53.02 -77.76 2.97
C VAL A 607 51.70 -77.15 2.55
N THR A 608 51.54 -75.88 2.89
CA THR A 608 50.30 -75.13 2.71
C THR A 608 50.51 -73.98 1.74
N GLY A 609 49.45 -73.60 1.03
CA GLY A 609 49.47 -72.48 0.12
C GLY A 609 50.32 -72.70 -1.12
N ALA A 610 50.34 -73.94 -1.62
CA ALA A 610 50.90 -74.22 -2.93
C ALA A 610 49.92 -73.73 -4.01
N SER A 611 50.41 -73.02 -5.02
CA SER A 611 49.61 -72.85 -6.25
C SER A 611 49.35 -74.21 -6.88
N VAL A 612 48.36 -74.30 -7.78
CA VAL A 612 48.06 -75.52 -8.54
C VAL A 612 49.32 -76.03 -9.25
N ALA A 613 50.16 -75.12 -9.77
CA ALA A 613 51.45 -75.47 -10.38
C ALA A 613 52.45 -76.02 -9.35
N GLN A 614 52.63 -75.36 -8.21
CA GLN A 614 53.60 -75.76 -7.18
C GLN A 614 53.19 -77.05 -6.45
N ALA A 615 51.89 -77.29 -6.28
CA ALA A 615 51.36 -78.52 -5.68
C ALA A 615 51.75 -79.75 -6.50
N ARG A 616 51.86 -79.60 -7.83
CA ARG A 616 52.37 -80.65 -8.72
C ARG A 616 53.88 -80.88 -8.57
N GLU A 617 54.65 -79.83 -8.25
CA GLU A 617 56.11 -79.90 -8.11
C GLU A 617 56.54 -80.51 -6.76
N ILE A 618 55.99 -80.01 -5.65
CA ILE A 618 56.32 -80.49 -4.29
C ILE A 618 55.71 -81.85 -3.96
N GLY A 619 54.72 -82.30 -4.76
CA GLY A 619 54.09 -83.60 -4.61
C GLY A 619 55.04 -84.78 -4.80
N ALA A 620 56.29 -84.54 -5.20
CA ALA A 620 57.35 -85.55 -5.33
C ALA A 620 58.28 -85.70 -4.10
N ASP A 621 58.21 -84.83 -3.09
CA ASP A 621 59.10 -84.83 -1.91
C ASP A 621 58.57 -85.70 -0.75
N ASP A 622 59.39 -86.62 -0.24
CA ASP A 622 59.01 -87.59 0.80
C ASP A 622 58.81 -86.97 2.19
N ALA A 623 59.44 -85.82 2.49
CA ALA A 623 59.22 -85.10 3.75
C ALA A 623 57.86 -84.36 3.75
N VAL A 624 57.24 -84.19 2.57
CA VAL A 624 55.97 -83.48 2.34
C VAL A 624 54.83 -84.49 2.21
N GLU A 625 54.12 -84.68 3.32
CA GLU A 625 53.06 -85.69 3.41
C GLU A 625 51.63 -85.11 3.25
N GLN A 626 51.48 -83.78 3.15
CA GLN A 626 50.18 -83.11 2.97
C GLN A 626 50.35 -81.83 2.13
N ILE A 627 49.46 -81.62 1.15
CA ILE A 627 49.40 -80.40 0.34
C ILE A 627 48.03 -79.75 0.45
N ASP A 628 48.03 -78.50 0.89
CA ASP A 628 46.89 -77.60 0.81
C ASP A 628 47.14 -76.56 -0.27
N ILE A 629 46.28 -76.52 -1.29
CA ILE A 629 46.41 -75.58 -2.39
C ILE A 629 45.84 -74.22 -1.97
N ALA A 630 46.57 -73.15 -2.26
CA ALA A 630 46.02 -71.80 -2.28
C ALA A 630 46.26 -71.16 -3.64
N ASP A 631 45.19 -70.97 -4.41
CA ASP A 631 45.27 -70.39 -5.74
C ASP A 631 44.02 -69.57 -6.07
N ASP A 632 44.06 -68.83 -7.17
CA ASP A 632 42.94 -68.01 -7.61
C ASP A 632 41.80 -68.88 -8.14
N GLY A 633 40.56 -68.47 -7.88
CA GLY A 633 39.36 -69.14 -8.39
C GLY A 633 39.34 -69.27 -9.92
N SER A 634 40.05 -68.39 -10.66
CA SER A 634 40.24 -68.51 -12.10
C SER A 634 41.18 -69.66 -12.48
N GLU A 635 42.28 -69.84 -11.76
CA GLU A 635 43.24 -70.93 -12.01
C GLU A 635 42.64 -72.28 -11.60
N VAL A 636 41.89 -72.29 -10.49
CA VAL A 636 41.12 -73.47 -10.06
C VAL A 636 40.00 -73.80 -11.06
N ALA A 637 39.28 -72.81 -11.58
CA ALA A 637 38.25 -73.02 -12.61
C ALA A 637 38.84 -73.46 -13.96
N ALA A 638 40.02 -72.97 -14.32
CA ALA A 638 40.72 -73.34 -15.54
C ALA A 638 41.33 -74.75 -15.48
N SER A 639 41.72 -75.21 -14.29
CA SER A 639 42.45 -76.48 -14.07
C SER A 639 41.61 -77.54 -13.33
N LEU A 640 40.28 -77.50 -13.49
CA LEU A 640 39.37 -78.41 -12.80
C LEU A 640 39.71 -79.89 -13.08
N SER A 641 40.14 -80.24 -14.28
CA SER A 641 40.52 -81.61 -14.64
C SER A 641 41.73 -82.13 -13.84
N GLU A 642 42.80 -81.35 -13.76
CA GLU A 642 44.09 -81.75 -13.18
C GLU A 642 44.05 -81.81 -11.65
N LEU A 643 43.26 -80.94 -11.02
CA LEU A 643 43.05 -80.95 -9.57
C LEU A 643 42.30 -82.20 -9.11
N SER A 644 41.46 -82.77 -9.97
CA SER A 644 40.78 -84.04 -9.71
C SER A 644 41.76 -85.22 -9.58
N ASP A 645 42.90 -85.18 -10.27
CA ASP A 645 43.93 -86.24 -10.23
C ASP A 645 44.72 -86.23 -8.90
N LEU A 646 45.12 -85.05 -8.42
CA LEU A 646 45.83 -84.90 -7.13
C LEU A 646 44.95 -85.28 -5.92
N ALA A 647 43.64 -84.98 -6.00
CA ALA A 647 42.66 -85.41 -5.01
C ALA A 647 42.56 -86.95 -4.96
N SER A 648 42.57 -87.60 -6.12
CA SER A 648 42.51 -89.07 -6.22
C SER A 648 43.74 -89.78 -5.65
N ALA A 649 44.91 -89.10 -5.59
CA ALA A 649 46.16 -89.63 -5.04
C ALA A 649 46.33 -89.47 -3.51
N GLY A 650 45.37 -88.85 -2.81
CA GLY A 650 45.39 -88.68 -1.35
C GLY A 650 46.38 -87.62 -0.81
N LYS A 651 47.07 -86.88 -1.70
CA LYS A 651 48.00 -85.80 -1.31
C LYS A 651 47.34 -84.43 -1.21
N LEU A 652 46.27 -84.20 -1.99
CA LEU A 652 45.51 -82.95 -1.95
C LEU A 652 44.44 -83.03 -0.87
N HIS A 653 44.61 -82.22 0.16
CA HIS A 653 43.73 -82.22 1.33
C HIS A 653 42.64 -81.15 1.25
N SER A 654 43.00 -79.95 0.81
CA SER A 654 42.04 -78.85 0.65
C SER A 654 42.43 -77.86 -0.45
N ILE A 655 41.42 -77.19 -1.00
CA ILE A 655 41.59 -76.05 -1.89
C ILE A 655 41.11 -74.80 -1.15
N ALA A 656 42.03 -73.90 -0.85
CA ALA A 656 41.71 -72.55 -0.42
C ALA A 656 41.76 -71.64 -1.65
N LEU A 657 40.63 -71.05 -2.03
CA LEU A 657 40.71 -69.96 -3.00
C LEU A 657 41.33 -68.73 -2.33
N ASN A 658 42.21 -68.04 -3.05
CA ASN A 658 42.76 -66.77 -2.60
C ASN A 658 41.61 -65.81 -2.25
N THR A 659 41.74 -65.10 -1.14
CA THR A 659 40.63 -64.35 -0.51
C THR A 659 40.06 -63.25 -1.41
N THR A 660 40.84 -62.77 -2.38
CA THR A 660 40.46 -61.77 -3.38
C THR A 660 39.87 -62.37 -4.65
N ALA A 661 40.01 -63.68 -4.86
CA ALA A 661 39.59 -64.42 -6.04
C ALA A 661 38.77 -65.66 -5.67
N THR A 662 37.88 -65.55 -4.69
CA THR A 662 36.92 -66.62 -4.30
C THR A 662 35.78 -66.81 -5.30
N ARG A 663 35.75 -65.98 -6.35
CA ARG A 663 34.77 -66.04 -7.43
C ARG A 663 35.25 -67.06 -8.46
N LEU A 664 34.46 -68.10 -8.69
CA LEU A 664 34.61 -68.94 -9.87
C LEU A 664 33.68 -68.42 -10.95
N SER A 665 34.24 -68.17 -12.13
CA SER A 665 33.48 -67.78 -13.30
C SER A 665 33.19 -69.05 -14.08
N LEU A 666 31.90 -69.40 -14.15
CA LEU A 666 31.42 -70.58 -14.86
C LEU A 666 30.34 -70.13 -15.84
N HIS A 667 30.37 -70.69 -17.04
CA HIS A 667 29.19 -70.67 -17.89
C HIS A 667 28.07 -71.48 -17.22
N ALA A 668 26.82 -71.09 -17.44
CA ALA A 668 25.67 -71.81 -16.90
C ALA A 668 25.73 -73.34 -17.16
N SER A 669 26.33 -73.75 -18.28
CA SER A 669 26.52 -75.16 -18.67
C SER A 669 27.60 -75.94 -17.90
N GLN A 670 28.48 -75.29 -17.13
CA GLN A 670 29.64 -75.91 -16.46
C GLN A 670 29.37 -76.28 -14.99
N LEU A 671 28.25 -75.84 -14.41
CA LEU A 671 27.95 -75.97 -12.98
C LEU A 671 27.85 -77.43 -12.51
N ASP A 672 27.19 -78.30 -13.28
CA ASP A 672 26.93 -79.68 -12.85
C ASP A 672 28.19 -80.55 -12.76
N GLY A 673 29.19 -80.29 -13.61
CA GLY A 673 30.43 -81.09 -13.67
C GLY A 673 31.49 -80.75 -12.61
N ALA A 674 31.41 -79.57 -11.99
CA ALA A 674 32.44 -79.06 -11.07
C ALA A 674 32.22 -79.45 -9.60
N GLN A 675 31.07 -80.07 -9.25
CA GLN A 675 30.60 -80.18 -7.87
C GLN A 675 31.56 -80.86 -6.90
N ALA A 676 32.19 -81.99 -7.28
CA ALA A 676 33.09 -82.73 -6.38
C ALA A 676 34.35 -81.94 -5.98
N LEU A 677 34.83 -81.04 -6.85
CA LEU A 677 35.95 -80.14 -6.55
C LEU A 677 35.50 -78.91 -5.77
N LEU A 678 34.29 -78.40 -6.06
CA LEU A 678 33.68 -77.32 -5.26
C LEU A 678 33.48 -77.73 -3.80
N ASP A 679 33.25 -79.02 -3.53
CA ASP A 679 33.12 -79.58 -2.19
C ASP A 679 34.47 -79.63 -1.43
N LEU A 680 35.59 -79.74 -2.14
CA LEU A 680 36.96 -79.64 -1.58
C LEU A 680 37.41 -78.20 -1.32
N ILE A 681 36.64 -77.20 -1.78
CA ILE A 681 36.90 -75.80 -1.46
C ILE A 681 36.55 -75.56 0.00
N ASN A 682 37.56 -75.17 0.77
CA ASN A 682 37.49 -75.05 2.23
C ASN A 682 36.25 -74.29 2.73
N GLY A 683 35.34 -75.03 3.39
CA GLY A 683 34.10 -74.53 4.00
C GLY A 683 33.03 -74.07 3.00
N GLY A 684 33.11 -74.51 1.73
CA GLY A 684 32.24 -74.02 0.65
C GLY A 684 32.37 -72.51 0.42
N ARG A 685 33.55 -71.93 0.73
CA ARG A 685 33.85 -70.50 0.61
C ARG A 685 34.20 -70.12 -0.82
N TYR A 686 33.20 -70.19 -1.68
CA TYR A 686 33.26 -69.66 -3.01
C TYR A 686 31.99 -68.89 -3.34
N THR A 687 32.10 -68.04 -4.34
CA THR A 687 30.95 -67.44 -4.99
C THR A 687 31.00 -67.73 -6.47
N LEU A 688 29.83 -67.86 -7.07
CA LEU A 688 29.71 -68.12 -8.49
C LEU A 688 29.41 -66.79 -9.19
N ALA A 689 30.24 -66.48 -10.18
CA ALA A 689 29.84 -65.63 -11.28
C ALA A 689 29.37 -66.54 -12.40
N VAL A 690 28.07 -66.44 -12.72
CA VAL A 690 27.48 -67.19 -13.82
C VAL A 690 27.15 -66.23 -14.95
N ASP A 691 27.64 -66.53 -16.13
CA ASP A 691 27.30 -65.80 -17.35
C ASP A 691 26.58 -66.70 -18.36
N GLN A 692 26.09 -66.08 -19.44
CA GLN A 692 25.24 -66.72 -20.45
C GLN A 692 23.95 -67.33 -19.87
N VAL A 693 23.39 -66.72 -18.82
CA VAL A 693 22.09 -67.14 -18.25
C VAL A 693 20.98 -66.49 -19.07
N ALA A 694 19.99 -67.26 -19.55
CA ALA A 694 18.82 -66.67 -20.20
C ALA A 694 18.03 -65.80 -19.20
N VAL A 695 17.52 -64.64 -19.61
CA VAL A 695 16.77 -63.71 -18.72
C VAL A 695 15.62 -64.41 -17.99
N ALA A 696 14.90 -65.31 -18.68
CA ALA A 696 13.79 -66.07 -18.10
C ALA A 696 14.24 -67.07 -16.99
N ASP A 697 15.47 -67.57 -17.04
CA ASP A 697 15.98 -68.57 -16.09
C ASP A 697 16.68 -67.93 -14.88
N ALA A 698 17.00 -66.65 -14.96
CA ALA A 698 17.83 -65.94 -13.99
C ALA A 698 17.27 -65.98 -12.56
N ALA A 699 15.96 -65.76 -12.41
CA ALA A 699 15.29 -65.82 -11.11
C ALA A 699 15.29 -67.24 -10.52
N GLY A 700 15.03 -68.26 -11.35
CA GLY A 700 15.05 -69.67 -10.94
C GLY A 700 16.44 -70.15 -10.49
N LEU A 701 17.48 -69.74 -11.20
CA LEU A 701 18.86 -70.11 -10.91
C LEU A 701 19.37 -69.47 -9.60
N LEU A 702 18.99 -68.22 -9.31
CA LEU A 702 19.30 -67.58 -8.03
C LEU A 702 18.56 -68.22 -6.84
N THR A 703 17.37 -68.76 -7.07
CA THR A 703 16.58 -69.41 -6.02
C THR A 703 17.15 -70.80 -5.68
N SER A 704 17.61 -71.53 -6.68
CA SER A 704 18.18 -72.88 -6.52
C SER A 704 19.65 -72.90 -6.07
N ASN A 705 20.44 -71.87 -6.38
CA ASN A 705 21.85 -71.80 -6.01
C ASN A 705 22.20 -70.52 -5.24
N THR A 706 22.32 -70.67 -3.92
CA THR A 706 22.63 -69.57 -2.99
C THR A 706 24.07 -69.04 -3.12
N LYS A 707 24.97 -69.79 -3.77
CA LYS A 707 26.38 -69.41 -3.97
C LYS A 707 26.58 -68.46 -5.15
N ILE A 708 25.56 -68.23 -5.99
CA ILE A 708 25.61 -67.23 -7.05
C ILE A 708 25.59 -65.83 -6.43
N ALA A 709 26.73 -65.15 -6.53
CA ALA A 709 26.91 -63.77 -6.07
C ALA A 709 26.72 -62.77 -7.20
N SER A 710 26.94 -63.20 -8.45
CA SER A 710 26.77 -62.35 -9.62
C SER A 710 26.31 -63.14 -10.82
N MET A 711 25.43 -62.53 -11.60
CA MET A 711 24.90 -63.10 -12.82
C MET A 711 24.93 -62.07 -13.95
N LYS A 712 25.38 -62.50 -15.13
CA LYS A 712 25.10 -61.82 -16.38
C LYS A 712 24.01 -62.58 -17.11
N VAL A 713 22.98 -61.86 -17.52
CA VAL A 713 21.82 -62.43 -18.21
C VAL A 713 21.79 -62.01 -19.67
N MET A 714 21.17 -62.83 -20.52
CA MET A 714 21.02 -62.58 -21.94
C MET A 714 19.55 -62.72 -22.36
N GLY A 715 19.04 -61.76 -23.13
CA GLY A 715 17.67 -61.76 -23.65
C GLY A 715 17.43 -60.66 -24.69
N ASP A 716 16.31 -60.72 -25.40
CA ASP A 716 15.88 -59.67 -26.33
C ASP A 716 15.09 -58.56 -25.61
N ALA A 717 14.74 -57.47 -26.31
CA ALA A 717 14.02 -56.35 -25.69
C ALA A 717 12.67 -56.75 -25.05
N ALA A 718 11.97 -57.72 -25.63
CA ALA A 718 10.69 -58.19 -25.11
C ALA A 718 10.90 -58.97 -23.80
N ALA A 719 11.80 -59.95 -23.79
CA ALA A 719 12.14 -60.73 -22.61
C ALA A 719 12.69 -59.85 -21.48
N ILE A 720 13.50 -58.83 -21.80
CA ILE A 720 14.00 -57.87 -20.80
C ILE A 720 12.85 -57.06 -20.21
N THR A 721 11.90 -56.61 -21.02
CA THR A 721 10.74 -55.83 -20.57
C THR A 721 9.81 -56.67 -19.68
N ASP A 722 9.47 -57.87 -20.11
CA ASP A 722 8.55 -58.78 -19.41
C ASP A 722 9.10 -59.19 -18.03
N HIS A 723 10.43 -59.34 -17.92
CA HIS A 723 11.11 -59.74 -16.68
C HIS A 723 11.77 -58.56 -15.95
N LEU A 724 11.50 -57.32 -16.32
CA LEU A 724 12.23 -56.14 -15.79
C LEU A 724 12.06 -55.99 -14.27
N SER A 725 10.89 -56.34 -13.74
CA SER A 725 10.62 -56.37 -12.30
C SER A 725 11.45 -57.44 -11.57
N GLU A 726 11.56 -58.63 -12.14
CA GLU A 726 12.37 -59.73 -11.59
C GLU A 726 13.86 -59.38 -11.63
N LEU A 727 14.34 -58.86 -12.76
CA LEU A 727 15.71 -58.35 -12.94
C LEU A 727 16.03 -57.22 -11.96
N THR A 728 15.06 -56.34 -11.68
CA THR A 728 15.18 -55.29 -10.66
C THR A 728 15.27 -55.90 -9.26
N ALA A 729 14.46 -56.91 -8.96
CA ALA A 729 14.49 -57.63 -7.68
C ALA A 729 15.81 -58.39 -7.43
N MET A 730 16.53 -58.82 -8.48
CA MET A 730 17.88 -59.38 -8.36
C MET A 730 18.89 -58.38 -7.78
N GLY A 731 18.60 -57.07 -7.86
CA GLY A 731 19.35 -56.01 -7.21
C GLY A 731 20.83 -56.03 -7.57
N ARG A 732 21.70 -56.14 -6.56
CA ARG A 732 23.17 -56.14 -6.76
C ARG A 732 23.73 -57.43 -7.38
N LYS A 733 22.94 -58.52 -7.43
CA LYS A 733 23.38 -59.79 -8.02
C LYS A 733 23.35 -59.79 -9.55
N LEU A 734 22.52 -58.95 -10.17
CA LEU A 734 22.54 -58.74 -11.62
C LEU A 734 23.68 -57.78 -11.97
N LEU A 735 24.73 -58.24 -12.66
CA LEU A 735 25.87 -57.41 -13.05
C LEU A 735 25.72 -56.75 -14.42
N GLY A 736 25.05 -57.44 -15.34
CA GLY A 736 24.87 -56.96 -16.70
C GLY A 736 23.76 -57.73 -17.40
N ILE A 737 23.08 -57.02 -18.29
CA ILE A 737 22.11 -57.58 -19.22
C ILE A 737 22.75 -57.43 -20.60
N GLU A 738 22.98 -58.54 -21.28
CA GLU A 738 23.48 -58.56 -22.66
C GLU A 738 22.28 -58.80 -23.60
N ARG A 739 22.18 -57.99 -24.64
CA ARG A 739 21.06 -58.11 -25.60
C ARG A 739 21.38 -59.16 -26.64
N SER A 740 20.41 -60.04 -26.90
CA SER A 740 20.50 -61.01 -28.00
C SER A 740 19.93 -60.49 -29.33
N ASP A 741 19.24 -59.35 -29.31
CA ASP A 741 18.63 -58.69 -30.46
C ASP A 741 19.36 -57.39 -30.88
N ALA A 742 18.95 -56.79 -32.00
CA ALA A 742 19.57 -55.58 -32.54
C ALA A 742 19.34 -54.35 -31.63
N ALA A 743 20.33 -53.46 -31.55
CA ALA A 743 20.33 -52.32 -30.62
C ALA A 743 19.21 -51.29 -30.86
N ASP A 744 18.58 -51.30 -32.04
CA ASP A 744 17.51 -50.39 -32.47
C ASP A 744 16.09 -50.85 -32.09
N ALA A 745 15.93 -52.12 -31.68
CA ALA A 745 14.70 -52.60 -31.05
C ALA A 745 14.56 -51.93 -29.68
N ALA A 746 13.52 -51.09 -29.53
CA ALA A 746 13.30 -50.30 -28.33
C ALA A 746 12.52 -51.08 -27.26
N LEU A 747 12.81 -50.81 -26.01
CA LEU A 747 12.04 -51.30 -24.86
C LEU A 747 10.70 -50.55 -24.81
N SER A 748 9.60 -51.27 -24.66
CA SER A 748 8.27 -50.66 -24.54
C SER A 748 7.90 -50.52 -23.07
N LEU A 749 7.91 -49.30 -22.54
CA LEU A 749 7.66 -49.04 -21.11
C LEU A 749 6.62 -47.94 -20.91
N THR A 750 5.91 -47.95 -19.79
CA THR A 750 5.17 -46.77 -19.35
C THR A 750 6.15 -45.73 -18.78
N GLY A 751 5.77 -44.45 -18.76
CA GLY A 751 6.58 -43.39 -18.16
C GLY A 751 6.96 -43.69 -16.70
N THR A 752 6.04 -44.27 -15.92
CA THR A 752 6.28 -44.70 -14.55
C THR A 752 7.20 -45.93 -14.47
N GLY A 753 7.03 -46.90 -15.37
CA GLY A 753 7.90 -48.08 -15.45
C GLY A 753 9.36 -47.69 -15.78
N PHE A 754 9.55 -46.71 -16.65
CA PHE A 754 10.89 -46.19 -16.97
C PHE A 754 11.59 -45.55 -15.76
N GLU A 755 10.86 -44.76 -14.96
CA GLU A 755 11.39 -44.18 -13.73
C GLU A 755 11.72 -45.24 -12.67
N GLN A 756 10.83 -46.22 -12.47
CA GLN A 756 10.98 -47.24 -11.44
C GLN A 756 12.17 -48.18 -11.71
N HIS A 757 12.48 -48.46 -12.97
CA HIS A 757 13.49 -49.45 -13.36
C HIS A 757 14.80 -48.85 -13.88
N GLN A 758 15.02 -47.54 -13.71
CA GLN A 758 16.20 -46.83 -14.25
C GLN A 758 17.55 -47.47 -13.86
N ALA A 759 17.68 -47.94 -12.60
CA ALA A 759 18.90 -48.58 -12.12
C ALA A 759 19.17 -49.96 -12.74
N THR A 760 18.13 -50.67 -13.17
CA THR A 760 18.22 -51.97 -13.85
C THR A 760 18.50 -51.78 -15.33
N LEU A 761 17.79 -50.83 -15.97
CA LEU A 761 18.00 -50.47 -17.37
C LEU A 761 19.43 -49.98 -17.63
N ALA A 762 20.05 -49.27 -16.68
CA ALA A 762 21.44 -48.84 -16.74
C ALA A 762 22.46 -50.01 -16.82
N LYS A 763 22.04 -51.25 -16.54
CA LYS A 763 22.88 -52.46 -16.64
C LYS A 763 22.81 -53.14 -18.01
N ILE A 764 22.03 -52.61 -18.95
CA ILE A 764 21.99 -53.10 -20.33
C ILE A 764 23.28 -52.69 -21.04
N SER A 765 24.02 -53.69 -21.51
CA SER A 765 25.30 -53.55 -22.18
C SER A 765 25.08 -53.12 -23.63
N GLY A 766 25.79 -52.09 -24.10
CA GLY A 766 25.65 -51.58 -25.48
C GLY A 766 24.61 -50.46 -25.69
N GLY A 767 23.97 -49.99 -24.61
CA GLY A 767 22.95 -48.94 -24.65
C GLY A 767 21.55 -49.46 -25.01
N TYR A 768 20.52 -48.64 -24.79
CA TYR A 768 19.15 -48.99 -25.14
C TYR A 768 18.38 -47.78 -25.67
N GLN A 769 17.28 -48.05 -26.36
CA GLN A 769 16.27 -47.05 -26.69
C GLN A 769 14.96 -47.49 -26.05
N VAL A 770 14.16 -46.54 -25.57
CA VAL A 770 12.85 -46.80 -24.97
C VAL A 770 11.78 -46.02 -25.71
N ASP A 771 10.69 -46.70 -26.02
CA ASP A 771 9.43 -46.10 -26.46
C ASP A 771 8.51 -46.03 -25.23
N LEU A 772 8.14 -44.81 -24.85
CA LEU A 772 7.35 -44.57 -23.65
C LEU A 772 5.86 -44.40 -23.96
N SER A 773 5.00 -45.09 -23.21
CA SER A 773 3.56 -44.85 -23.17
C SER A 773 3.14 -44.20 -21.85
N GLU A 774 1.94 -43.63 -21.81
CA GLU A 774 1.32 -43.12 -20.56
C GLU A 774 2.20 -42.10 -19.80
N VAL A 775 2.92 -41.25 -20.52
CA VAL A 775 3.76 -40.22 -19.90
C VAL A 775 2.88 -39.07 -19.42
N ALA A 776 2.98 -38.71 -18.14
CA ALA A 776 2.32 -37.51 -17.61
C ALA A 776 2.86 -36.24 -18.30
N ALA A 777 1.97 -35.30 -18.65
CA ALA A 777 2.32 -34.14 -19.48
C ALA A 777 3.44 -33.29 -18.87
N ALA A 778 3.44 -33.13 -17.54
CA ALA A 778 4.47 -32.41 -16.80
C ALA A 778 5.88 -33.02 -16.90
N LYS A 779 6.00 -34.34 -17.16
CA LYS A 779 7.28 -35.05 -17.25
C LYS A 779 7.77 -35.26 -18.69
N ALA A 780 6.91 -35.02 -19.68
CA ALA A 780 7.18 -35.31 -21.08
C ALA A 780 8.45 -34.64 -21.61
N ALA A 781 8.66 -33.35 -21.28
CA ALA A 781 9.87 -32.63 -21.67
C ALA A 781 11.14 -33.20 -21.02
N GLY A 782 11.06 -33.59 -19.74
CA GLY A 782 12.18 -34.21 -19.03
C GLY A 782 12.56 -35.57 -19.61
N PHE A 783 11.58 -36.38 -19.99
CA PHE A 783 11.83 -37.66 -20.65
C PHE A 783 12.32 -37.48 -22.10
N ALA A 784 11.77 -36.54 -22.86
CA ALA A 784 12.24 -36.26 -24.22
C ALA A 784 13.72 -35.82 -24.26
N ALA A 785 14.18 -35.10 -23.23
CA ALA A 785 15.58 -34.70 -23.08
C ALA A 785 16.52 -35.88 -22.79
N ASN A 786 16.00 -37.02 -22.33
CA ASN A 786 16.79 -38.23 -22.12
C ASN A 786 17.18 -38.86 -23.46
N ALA A 787 18.49 -39.05 -23.68
CA ALA A 787 19.04 -39.62 -24.92
C ALA A 787 18.61 -41.07 -25.18
N GLN A 788 18.15 -41.80 -24.15
CA GLN A 788 17.65 -43.16 -24.29
C GLN A 788 16.17 -43.21 -24.70
N VAL A 789 15.42 -42.09 -24.63
CA VAL A 789 14.01 -42.04 -25.05
C VAL A 789 13.94 -41.76 -26.54
N LYS A 790 13.45 -42.75 -27.28
CA LYS A 790 13.30 -42.74 -28.74
C LYS A 790 12.01 -42.04 -29.13
N SER A 791 10.91 -42.45 -28.53
CA SER A 791 9.61 -41.82 -28.66
C SER A 791 8.85 -41.84 -27.34
N LEU A 792 7.87 -40.95 -27.20
CA LEU A 792 6.95 -40.97 -26.08
C LEU A 792 5.53 -40.60 -26.51
N GLN A 793 4.56 -41.20 -25.82
CA GLN A 793 3.15 -40.87 -25.89
C GLN A 793 2.72 -40.31 -24.54
N VAL A 794 2.11 -39.12 -24.57
CA VAL A 794 1.63 -38.45 -23.36
C VAL A 794 0.19 -38.87 -23.08
N ALA A 795 -0.14 -39.21 -21.84
CA ALA A 795 -1.52 -39.44 -21.41
C ALA A 795 -1.81 -38.64 -20.14
N ASP A 796 -2.73 -37.68 -20.20
CA ASP A 796 -3.05 -36.82 -19.06
C ASP A 796 -4.45 -36.16 -19.20
N SER A 797 -4.88 -35.46 -18.16
CA SER A 797 -6.12 -34.67 -18.17
C SER A 797 -6.04 -33.47 -19.11
N GLY A 798 -7.18 -33.01 -19.63
CA GLY A 798 -7.27 -31.87 -20.55
C GLY A 798 -6.65 -30.60 -19.98
N THR A 799 -6.80 -30.37 -18.67
CA THR A 799 -6.18 -29.25 -17.94
C THR A 799 -4.66 -29.29 -17.98
N ASN A 800 -4.06 -30.46 -17.71
CA ASN A 800 -2.61 -30.61 -17.68
C ASN A 800 -2.01 -30.52 -19.09
N LEU A 801 -2.73 -31.06 -20.10
CA LEU A 801 -2.35 -30.94 -21.51
C LEU A 801 -2.38 -29.49 -21.98
N ALA A 802 -3.43 -28.74 -21.65
CA ALA A 802 -3.54 -27.31 -22.00
C ALA A 802 -2.44 -26.47 -21.32
N ALA A 803 -2.16 -26.71 -20.03
CA ALA A 803 -1.13 -26.00 -19.29
C ALA A 803 0.30 -26.24 -19.82
N THR A 804 0.52 -27.36 -20.51
CA THR A 804 1.83 -27.76 -21.06
C THR A 804 1.88 -27.74 -22.58
N TRP A 805 0.87 -27.14 -23.24
CA TRP A 805 0.69 -27.15 -24.69
C TRP A 805 1.95 -26.73 -25.46
N ASP A 806 2.53 -25.59 -25.09
CA ASP A 806 3.74 -25.07 -25.75
C ASP A 806 4.96 -26.00 -25.53
N ALA A 807 5.07 -26.60 -24.34
CA ALA A 807 6.15 -27.54 -24.00
C ALA A 807 6.01 -28.86 -24.76
N LEU A 808 4.78 -29.36 -24.95
CA LEU A 808 4.48 -30.55 -25.75
C LEU A 808 4.73 -30.31 -27.24
N ASN A 809 4.36 -29.14 -27.76
CA ASN A 809 4.63 -28.74 -29.14
C ASN A 809 6.13 -28.68 -29.42
N ALA A 810 6.92 -28.21 -28.44
CA ALA A 810 8.38 -28.15 -28.54
C ALA A 810 9.08 -29.53 -28.55
N LEU A 811 8.40 -30.63 -28.22
CA LEU A 811 9.00 -31.99 -28.24
C LEU A 811 9.20 -32.52 -29.67
N GLY A 812 8.54 -31.93 -30.65
CA GLY A 812 8.69 -32.26 -32.07
C GLY A 812 8.43 -33.73 -32.39
N ALA A 813 9.38 -34.36 -33.11
CA ALA A 813 9.22 -35.73 -33.59
C ALA A 813 9.24 -36.81 -32.50
N LYS A 814 9.77 -36.51 -31.30
CA LYS A 814 9.80 -37.48 -30.19
C LYS A 814 8.42 -37.72 -29.57
N LEU A 815 7.51 -36.76 -29.64
CA LEU A 815 6.13 -36.94 -29.22
C LEU A 815 5.36 -37.62 -30.36
N THR A 816 4.98 -38.88 -30.17
CA THR A 816 4.30 -39.67 -31.22
C THR A 816 2.80 -39.79 -31.01
N GLY A 817 2.30 -39.45 -29.82
CA GLY A 817 0.88 -39.46 -29.51
C GLY A 817 0.53 -38.70 -28.24
N VAL A 818 -0.68 -38.19 -28.17
CA VAL A 818 -1.27 -37.55 -26.98
C VAL A 818 -2.65 -38.17 -26.75
N ALA A 819 -2.88 -38.70 -25.57
CA ALA A 819 -4.16 -39.21 -25.12
C ALA A 819 -4.70 -38.32 -24.01
N GLN A 820 -5.89 -37.78 -24.20
CA GLN A 820 -6.59 -37.07 -23.15
C GLN A 820 -7.41 -38.06 -22.31
N SER A 821 -7.22 -38.06 -20.99
CA SER A 821 -7.91 -39.01 -20.09
C SER A 821 -9.35 -38.61 -19.76
N ASP A 822 -9.75 -37.38 -20.05
CA ASP A 822 -11.09 -36.84 -19.83
C ASP A 822 -11.69 -36.28 -21.13
N SER A 823 -12.95 -35.82 -21.09
CA SER A 823 -13.67 -35.29 -22.24
C SER A 823 -13.85 -33.77 -22.21
N ALA A 824 -13.10 -33.04 -21.37
CA ALA A 824 -13.23 -31.59 -21.27
C ALA A 824 -12.59 -30.90 -22.49
N LEU A 825 -13.12 -29.75 -22.92
CA LEU A 825 -12.46 -28.96 -23.96
C LEU A 825 -11.13 -28.42 -23.45
N LEU A 826 -10.07 -28.54 -24.24
CA LEU A 826 -8.77 -27.95 -23.92
C LEU A 826 -8.88 -26.43 -24.01
N GLN A 827 -8.58 -25.76 -22.91
CA GLN A 827 -8.63 -24.30 -22.80
C GLN A 827 -7.29 -23.72 -23.26
N LEU A 828 -7.25 -23.16 -24.47
CA LEU A 828 -6.06 -22.54 -25.03
C LEU A 828 -6.30 -21.06 -25.32
N SER A 829 -5.23 -20.26 -25.31
CA SER A 829 -5.31 -18.91 -25.91
C SER A 829 -5.23 -19.00 -27.44
N ALA A 830 -5.74 -17.99 -28.13
CA ALA A 830 -5.65 -17.90 -29.60
C ALA A 830 -4.19 -18.04 -30.10
N SER A 831 -3.23 -17.46 -29.37
CA SER A 831 -1.80 -17.57 -29.70
C SER A 831 -1.24 -18.99 -29.50
N GLN A 832 -1.65 -19.71 -28.45
CA GLN A 832 -1.20 -21.09 -28.22
C GLN A 832 -1.71 -22.04 -29.29
N TRP A 833 -2.96 -21.89 -29.73
CA TRP A 833 -3.48 -22.67 -30.84
C TRP A 833 -2.77 -22.32 -32.16
N ALA A 834 -2.65 -21.03 -32.50
CA ALA A 834 -1.96 -20.59 -33.72
C ALA A 834 -0.52 -21.12 -33.83
N ASN A 835 0.23 -21.17 -32.72
CA ASN A 835 1.61 -21.65 -32.70
C ASN A 835 1.76 -23.17 -32.59
N GLY A 836 0.67 -23.90 -32.31
CA GLY A 836 0.70 -25.32 -31.94
C GLY A 836 -0.29 -26.21 -32.68
N GLN A 837 -0.88 -25.78 -33.80
CA GLN A 837 -1.90 -26.55 -34.52
C GLN A 837 -1.43 -27.98 -34.87
N ALA A 838 -0.16 -28.14 -35.26
CA ALA A 838 0.43 -29.44 -35.61
C ALA A 838 0.51 -30.43 -34.43
N LEU A 839 0.42 -29.96 -33.19
CA LEU A 839 0.30 -30.83 -32.02
C LEU A 839 -1.07 -31.53 -31.99
N GLY A 840 -2.11 -30.90 -32.54
CA GLY A 840 -3.45 -31.47 -32.61
C GLY A 840 -3.51 -32.79 -33.36
N ASP A 841 -2.72 -32.93 -34.43
CA ASP A 841 -2.62 -34.17 -35.23
C ASP A 841 -2.07 -35.36 -34.44
N LYS A 842 -1.45 -35.12 -33.27
CA LYS A 842 -0.91 -36.17 -32.41
C LYS A 842 -1.93 -36.69 -31.41
N PHE A 843 -3.12 -36.10 -31.30
CA PHE A 843 -4.16 -36.59 -30.41
C PHE A 843 -4.77 -37.89 -30.93
N SER A 844 -4.90 -38.89 -30.05
CA SER A 844 -5.49 -40.20 -30.40
C SER A 844 -7.02 -40.18 -30.55
N SER A 845 -7.66 -39.10 -30.10
CA SER A 845 -9.10 -38.83 -30.19
C SER A 845 -9.35 -37.48 -30.85
N THR A 846 -10.56 -37.24 -31.35
CA THR A 846 -10.95 -35.92 -31.89
C THR A 846 -10.68 -34.82 -30.86
N LEU A 847 -9.85 -33.84 -31.25
CA LEU A 847 -9.48 -32.73 -30.39
C LEU A 847 -10.65 -31.74 -30.27
N GLY A 848 -10.99 -31.36 -29.04
CA GLY A 848 -11.98 -30.33 -28.74
C GLY A 848 -11.34 -29.17 -27.99
N LEU A 849 -11.42 -27.97 -28.57
CA LEU A 849 -10.79 -26.76 -28.04
C LEU A 849 -11.83 -25.71 -27.63
N SER A 850 -11.50 -25.01 -26.56
CA SER A 850 -12.10 -23.73 -26.18
C SER A 850 -11.01 -22.68 -26.25
N ILE A 851 -11.14 -21.75 -27.19
CA ILE A 851 -10.15 -20.72 -27.48
C ILE A 851 -10.53 -19.43 -26.78
N SER A 852 -9.60 -18.87 -26.01
CA SER A 852 -9.75 -17.59 -25.32
C SER A 852 -8.85 -16.50 -25.91
N GLY A 853 -9.30 -15.24 -25.82
CA GLY A 853 -8.53 -14.09 -26.29
C GLY A 853 -8.37 -14.02 -27.81
N ALA A 854 -9.31 -14.59 -28.57
CA ALA A 854 -9.34 -14.43 -30.02
C ALA A 854 -9.70 -12.98 -30.38
N SER A 855 -9.02 -12.37 -31.35
CA SER A 855 -9.50 -11.10 -31.91
C SER A 855 -10.75 -11.32 -32.76
N VAL A 856 -11.47 -10.26 -33.10
CA VAL A 856 -12.58 -10.35 -34.07
C VAL A 856 -12.11 -10.91 -35.41
N ALA A 857 -10.90 -10.54 -35.85
CA ALA A 857 -10.32 -11.02 -37.10
C ALA A 857 -10.07 -12.53 -37.09
N ASP A 858 -9.73 -13.11 -35.94
CA ASP A 858 -9.47 -14.55 -35.80
C ASP A 858 -10.77 -15.37 -35.70
N ALA A 859 -11.88 -14.75 -35.29
CA ALA A 859 -13.12 -15.45 -34.96
C ALA A 859 -13.71 -16.26 -36.14
N ALA A 860 -13.58 -15.76 -37.37
CA ALA A 860 -14.07 -16.46 -38.57
C ALA A 860 -13.20 -17.69 -38.92
N THR A 861 -11.87 -17.54 -38.83
CA THR A 861 -10.93 -18.64 -39.07
C THR A 861 -11.07 -19.73 -38.02
N LEU A 862 -11.14 -19.35 -36.74
CA LEU A 862 -11.40 -20.27 -35.63
C LEU A 862 -12.80 -20.90 -35.73
N GLY A 863 -13.79 -20.16 -36.21
CA GLY A 863 -15.15 -20.69 -36.44
C GLY A 863 -15.18 -21.83 -37.45
N SER A 864 -14.28 -21.79 -38.44
CA SER A 864 -14.17 -22.80 -39.50
C SER A 864 -13.28 -23.99 -39.11
N ASP A 865 -12.57 -23.93 -37.98
CA ASP A 865 -11.68 -24.99 -37.51
C ASP A 865 -12.47 -26.07 -36.76
N ASP A 866 -12.46 -27.31 -37.26
CA ASP A 866 -13.20 -28.43 -36.69
C ASP A 866 -12.77 -28.80 -35.26
N ALA A 867 -11.53 -28.50 -34.87
CA ALA A 867 -11.06 -28.74 -33.51
C ALA A 867 -11.59 -27.70 -32.51
N VAL A 868 -11.88 -26.49 -32.99
CA VAL A 868 -12.42 -25.41 -32.16
C VAL A 868 -13.91 -25.61 -31.98
N GLN A 869 -14.36 -25.77 -30.73
CA GLN A 869 -15.76 -25.94 -30.36
C GLN A 869 -16.32 -24.73 -29.61
N GLN A 870 -15.46 -23.97 -28.93
CA GLN A 870 -15.83 -22.74 -28.23
C GLN A 870 -14.82 -21.62 -28.53
N ILE A 871 -15.30 -20.40 -28.70
CA ILE A 871 -14.51 -19.20 -28.95
C ILE A 871 -14.93 -18.12 -27.96
N GLN A 872 -13.95 -17.50 -27.31
CA GLN A 872 -14.11 -16.30 -26.51
C GLN A 872 -13.33 -15.18 -27.20
N VAL A 873 -14.07 -14.21 -27.75
CA VAL A 873 -13.49 -13.07 -28.47
C VAL A 873 -13.15 -11.97 -27.46
N SER A 874 -11.99 -11.34 -27.63
CA SER A 874 -11.55 -10.19 -26.84
C SER A 874 -11.05 -9.09 -27.76
N ASP A 875 -11.75 -7.97 -27.81
CA ASP A 875 -11.42 -6.84 -28.69
C ASP A 875 -11.95 -5.50 -28.11
N VAL A 876 -11.78 -4.39 -28.82
CA VAL A 876 -12.37 -3.08 -28.45
C VAL A 876 -13.83 -2.97 -28.92
N ALA A 877 -14.60 -2.08 -28.29
CA ALA A 877 -16.03 -1.89 -28.54
C ALA A 877 -16.32 -1.59 -30.01
N ASP A 878 -15.58 -0.70 -30.66
CA ASP A 878 -15.80 -0.36 -32.07
C ASP A 878 -15.64 -1.58 -32.98
N THR A 879 -14.57 -2.35 -32.84
CA THR A 879 -14.33 -3.58 -33.63
C THR A 879 -15.43 -4.63 -33.40
N ILE A 880 -15.88 -4.79 -32.15
CA ILE A 880 -16.96 -5.72 -31.80
C ILE A 880 -18.29 -5.24 -32.39
N GLY A 881 -18.57 -3.94 -32.33
CA GLY A 881 -19.77 -3.32 -32.89
C GLY A 881 -19.83 -3.46 -34.41
N ASP A 882 -18.72 -3.21 -35.10
CA ASP A 882 -18.62 -3.34 -36.56
C ASP A 882 -18.84 -4.79 -37.03
N ALA A 883 -18.37 -5.77 -36.25
CA ALA A 883 -18.51 -7.19 -36.56
C ALA A 883 -19.69 -7.88 -35.87
N TRP A 884 -20.64 -7.11 -35.33
CA TRP A 884 -21.72 -7.64 -34.49
C TRP A 884 -22.55 -8.74 -35.18
N ALA A 885 -22.86 -8.56 -36.46
CA ALA A 885 -23.60 -9.53 -37.26
C ALA A 885 -22.81 -10.84 -37.49
N ASP A 886 -21.50 -10.75 -37.72
CA ASP A 886 -20.63 -11.92 -37.94
C ASP A 886 -20.42 -12.70 -36.64
N LEU A 887 -20.28 -11.99 -35.51
CA LEU A 887 -20.22 -12.60 -34.18
C LEU A 887 -21.55 -13.26 -33.80
N ALA A 888 -22.69 -12.66 -34.17
CA ALA A 888 -24.02 -13.25 -33.97
C ALA A 888 -24.19 -14.56 -34.77
N ALA A 889 -23.64 -14.61 -35.98
CA ALA A 889 -23.69 -15.81 -36.84
C ALA A 889 -22.74 -16.93 -36.37
N ASN A 890 -21.75 -16.62 -35.52
CA ASN A 890 -20.77 -17.60 -35.06
C ASN A 890 -21.34 -18.54 -33.98
N THR A 891 -21.69 -19.75 -34.39
CA THR A 891 -22.29 -20.77 -33.49
C THR A 891 -21.34 -21.28 -32.41
N LYS A 892 -20.02 -21.06 -32.55
CA LYS A 892 -18.99 -21.48 -31.59
C LYS A 892 -18.64 -20.37 -30.60
N LEU A 893 -19.12 -19.15 -30.78
CA LEU A 893 -18.89 -18.04 -29.86
C LEU A 893 -19.62 -18.28 -28.52
N THR A 894 -18.90 -18.28 -27.41
CA THR A 894 -19.47 -18.47 -26.06
C THR A 894 -19.29 -17.26 -25.16
N GLN A 895 -18.33 -16.38 -25.44
CA GLN A 895 -18.10 -15.16 -24.67
C GLN A 895 -17.52 -14.04 -25.55
N ILE A 896 -17.89 -12.79 -25.24
CA ILE A 896 -17.26 -11.57 -25.74
C ILE A 896 -16.68 -10.81 -24.55
N GLN A 897 -15.41 -10.47 -24.60
CA GLN A 897 -14.74 -9.57 -23.68
C GLN A 897 -14.48 -8.25 -24.40
N LEU A 898 -15.08 -7.18 -23.90
CA LEU A 898 -14.69 -5.83 -24.30
C LEU A 898 -13.44 -5.45 -23.52
N SER A 899 -12.41 -5.00 -24.22
CA SER A 899 -11.18 -4.47 -23.61
C SER A 899 -11.38 -3.04 -23.09
N ASP A 900 -12.38 -2.32 -23.59
CA ASP A 900 -12.80 -0.97 -23.22
C ASP A 900 -14.32 -0.88 -22.94
N PRO A 901 -14.86 -1.60 -21.93
CA PRO A 901 -16.31 -1.74 -21.70
C PRO A 901 -17.05 -0.43 -21.35
N ALA A 902 -16.33 0.69 -21.17
CA ALA A 902 -16.91 2.01 -20.98
C ALA A 902 -17.28 2.70 -22.30
N THR A 903 -16.64 2.32 -23.41
CA THR A 903 -16.99 2.77 -24.76
C THR A 903 -18.30 2.11 -25.17
N ALA A 904 -19.25 2.90 -25.68
CA ALA A 904 -20.56 2.41 -26.07
C ALA A 904 -20.51 1.74 -27.45
N LEU A 905 -21.09 0.55 -27.56
CA LEU A 905 -21.32 -0.12 -28.83
C LEU A 905 -22.40 0.66 -29.61
N ALA A 906 -22.03 1.20 -30.77
CA ALA A 906 -22.98 1.84 -31.66
C ALA A 906 -23.84 0.78 -32.37
N MET A 907 -25.16 0.83 -32.19
CA MET A 907 -26.09 -0.07 -32.86
C MET A 907 -27.50 0.54 -32.96
N SER A 908 -28.33 0.05 -33.87
CA SER A 908 -29.74 0.48 -33.91
C SER A 908 -30.54 -0.11 -32.74
N ALA A 909 -31.63 0.55 -32.36
CA ALA A 909 -32.57 0.05 -31.35
C ALA A 909 -33.09 -1.37 -31.67
N ASP A 910 -33.38 -1.65 -32.95
CA ASP A 910 -33.79 -2.97 -33.42
C ASP A 910 -32.69 -4.02 -33.24
N THR A 911 -31.44 -3.66 -33.55
CA THR A 911 -30.29 -4.57 -33.36
C THR A 911 -30.10 -4.88 -31.88
N PHE A 912 -30.20 -3.88 -31.01
CA PHE A 912 -30.11 -4.05 -29.56
C PHE A 912 -31.19 -5.00 -29.03
N ASN A 913 -32.45 -4.80 -29.45
CA ASN A 913 -33.57 -5.63 -29.05
C ASN A 913 -33.46 -7.08 -29.57
N ALA A 914 -32.93 -7.28 -30.77
CA ALA A 914 -32.73 -8.60 -31.36
C ALA A 914 -31.50 -9.35 -30.80
N SER A 915 -30.58 -8.65 -30.12
CA SER A 915 -29.27 -9.19 -29.72
C SER A 915 -29.20 -9.66 -28.26
N SER A 916 -30.32 -9.97 -27.60
CA SER A 916 -30.34 -10.40 -26.19
C SER A 916 -29.39 -11.58 -25.92
N ASP A 917 -29.35 -12.55 -26.83
CA ASP A 917 -28.55 -13.76 -26.69
C ASP A 917 -27.05 -13.51 -26.90
N LEU A 918 -26.69 -12.56 -27.77
CA LEU A 918 -25.30 -12.18 -28.00
C LEU A 918 -24.79 -11.25 -26.90
N LEU A 919 -25.60 -10.29 -26.45
CA LEU A 919 -25.29 -9.41 -25.32
C LEU A 919 -25.10 -10.20 -24.02
N ALA A 920 -25.85 -11.29 -23.81
CA ALA A 920 -25.67 -12.20 -22.68
C ALA A 920 -24.30 -12.91 -22.69
N LYS A 921 -23.63 -13.01 -23.86
CA LYS A 921 -22.28 -13.53 -23.98
C LYS A 921 -21.22 -12.48 -23.63
N VAL A 922 -21.57 -11.20 -23.52
CA VAL A 922 -20.61 -10.19 -23.06
C VAL A 922 -20.29 -10.45 -21.59
N LYS A 923 -19.01 -10.62 -21.29
CA LYS A 923 -18.54 -11.07 -19.99
C LYS A 923 -19.01 -10.13 -18.88
N ASP A 924 -19.58 -10.73 -17.84
CA ASP A 924 -20.14 -10.06 -16.66
C ASP A 924 -21.20 -8.99 -16.98
N GLY A 925 -21.78 -9.00 -18.19
CA GLY A 925 -22.69 -7.95 -18.66
C GLY A 925 -22.03 -6.57 -18.80
N GLN A 926 -20.70 -6.51 -18.91
CA GLN A 926 -19.96 -5.24 -18.98
C GLN A 926 -20.01 -4.64 -20.38
N TYR A 927 -21.12 -4.01 -20.74
CA TYR A 927 -21.27 -3.25 -21.98
C TYR A 927 -22.09 -1.97 -21.79
N LYS A 928 -21.87 -1.03 -22.70
CA LYS A 928 -22.72 0.13 -22.93
C LYS A 928 -23.15 0.14 -24.40
N VAL A 929 -24.34 0.69 -24.70
CA VAL A 929 -24.84 0.87 -26.06
C VAL A 929 -25.18 2.33 -26.33
N ALA A 930 -24.86 2.77 -27.54
CA ALA A 930 -25.33 4.03 -28.12
C ALA A 930 -26.33 3.67 -29.21
N LEU A 931 -27.61 3.99 -28.98
CA LEU A 931 -28.70 3.51 -29.82
C LEU A 931 -29.07 4.54 -30.89
N SER A 932 -29.06 4.14 -32.15
CA SER A 932 -29.69 4.90 -33.24
C SER A 932 -31.14 4.48 -33.43
N ASP A 933 -31.95 5.40 -33.97
CA ASP A 933 -33.31 5.12 -34.46
C ASP A 933 -34.27 4.58 -33.38
N VAL A 934 -34.16 5.08 -32.15
CA VAL A 934 -35.07 4.72 -31.06
C VAL A 934 -36.45 5.29 -31.34
N ALA A 935 -37.49 4.46 -31.37
CA ALA A 935 -38.86 4.95 -31.46
C ALA A 935 -39.21 5.82 -30.24
N VAL A 936 -39.90 6.95 -30.46
CA VAL A 936 -40.25 7.92 -29.39
C VAL A 936 -40.92 7.28 -28.18
N ALA A 937 -41.79 6.29 -28.42
CA ALA A 937 -42.51 5.58 -27.36
C ALA A 937 -41.59 4.77 -26.42
N ASP A 938 -40.43 4.31 -26.92
CA ASP A 938 -39.50 3.46 -26.17
C ASP A 938 -38.39 4.26 -25.46
N ALA A 939 -38.23 5.54 -25.81
CA ALA A 939 -37.14 6.40 -25.34
C ALA A 939 -37.04 6.49 -23.81
N ALA A 940 -38.18 6.66 -23.11
CA ALA A 940 -38.19 6.72 -21.65
C ALA A 940 -37.78 5.40 -20.98
N GLY A 941 -38.16 4.26 -21.58
CA GLY A 941 -37.77 2.94 -21.08
C GLY A 941 -36.27 2.67 -21.28
N LEU A 942 -35.72 3.10 -22.40
CA LEU A 942 -34.31 2.98 -22.71
C LEU A 942 -33.45 3.95 -21.89
N ASP A 943 -33.97 5.12 -21.52
CA ASP A 943 -33.25 6.06 -20.65
C ASP A 943 -33.01 5.45 -19.25
N ALA A 944 -33.98 4.71 -18.74
CA ALA A 944 -33.86 3.96 -17.49
C ALA A 944 -32.92 2.73 -17.58
N ASN A 945 -32.63 2.23 -18.79
CA ASN A 945 -31.80 1.05 -18.96
C ASN A 945 -30.32 1.36 -18.64
N GLY A 946 -29.77 0.65 -17.66
CA GLY A 946 -28.39 0.83 -17.19
C GLY A 946 -27.31 0.60 -18.25
N HIS A 947 -27.60 -0.11 -19.34
CA HIS A 947 -26.66 -0.34 -20.44
C HIS A 947 -26.71 0.73 -21.52
N VAL A 948 -27.81 1.48 -21.66
CA VAL A 948 -27.90 2.56 -22.64
C VAL A 948 -27.08 3.75 -22.11
N ALA A 949 -26.13 4.21 -22.92
CA ALA A 949 -25.29 5.38 -22.62
C ALA A 949 -25.78 6.63 -23.34
N ALA A 950 -26.23 6.48 -24.59
CA ALA A 950 -26.84 7.53 -25.40
C ALA A 950 -27.91 6.92 -26.30
N MET A 951 -28.87 7.74 -26.72
CA MET A 951 -29.87 7.36 -27.72
C MET A 951 -30.24 8.53 -28.61
N ASP A 952 -30.46 8.25 -29.89
CA ASP A 952 -31.09 9.16 -30.83
C ASP A 952 -32.49 8.65 -31.17
N VAL A 953 -33.48 9.52 -31.08
CA VAL A 953 -34.90 9.17 -31.21
C VAL A 953 -35.42 9.54 -32.58
N ILE A 954 -36.26 8.69 -33.17
CA ILE A 954 -36.99 8.95 -34.41
C ILE A 954 -38.50 8.85 -34.20
N GLY A 955 -39.25 9.79 -34.75
CA GLY A 955 -40.73 9.76 -34.74
C GLY A 955 -41.36 10.88 -35.52
N SER A 956 -42.69 10.84 -35.68
CA SER A 956 -43.41 11.91 -36.37
C SER A 956 -43.50 13.17 -35.51
N SER A 957 -43.74 14.33 -36.12
CA SER A 957 -43.93 15.59 -35.40
C SER A 957 -45.09 15.51 -34.40
N SER A 958 -46.09 14.69 -34.68
CA SER A 958 -47.18 14.41 -33.75
C SER A 958 -46.70 13.63 -32.51
N ASP A 959 -45.90 12.58 -32.69
CA ASP A 959 -45.41 11.75 -31.58
C ASP A 959 -44.42 12.52 -30.70
N ILE A 960 -43.54 13.30 -31.33
CA ILE A 960 -42.58 14.18 -30.65
C ILE A 960 -43.32 15.27 -29.88
N ALA A 961 -44.32 15.92 -30.48
CA ALA A 961 -45.09 16.96 -29.79
C ALA A 961 -45.89 16.41 -28.59
N GLN A 962 -46.45 15.20 -28.71
CA GLN A 962 -47.20 14.56 -27.62
C GLN A 962 -46.30 14.19 -26.43
N LEU A 963 -45.07 13.75 -26.69
CA LEU A 963 -44.10 13.33 -25.66
C LEU A 963 -43.01 14.36 -25.40
N PHE A 964 -43.20 15.61 -25.83
CA PHE A 964 -42.19 16.66 -25.82
C PHE A 964 -41.60 16.90 -24.42
N ASP A 965 -42.46 16.99 -23.41
CA ASP A 965 -42.04 17.15 -22.01
C ASP A 965 -41.29 15.91 -21.48
N SER A 966 -41.66 14.71 -21.92
CA SER A 966 -40.97 13.48 -21.52
C SER A 966 -39.57 13.43 -22.14
N LEU A 967 -39.44 13.75 -23.43
CA LEU A 967 -38.17 13.82 -24.14
C LEU A 967 -37.22 14.87 -23.53
N ALA A 968 -37.76 16.02 -23.10
CA ALA A 968 -37.00 17.07 -22.44
C ALA A 968 -36.32 16.61 -21.13
N THR A 969 -36.88 15.57 -20.48
CA THR A 969 -36.34 15.04 -19.22
C THR A 969 -35.31 13.92 -19.38
N LEU A 970 -35.11 13.41 -20.60
CA LEU A 970 -34.24 12.25 -20.84
C LEU A 970 -32.76 12.66 -20.79
N GLY A 971 -32.03 12.08 -19.83
CA GLY A 971 -30.62 12.39 -19.60
C GLY A 971 -29.68 11.82 -20.66
N LYS A 972 -30.11 10.78 -21.38
CA LYS A 972 -29.31 10.07 -22.39
C LYS A 972 -29.70 10.39 -23.84
N LEU A 973 -30.65 11.30 -24.05
CA LEU A 973 -31.09 11.71 -25.39
C LEU A 973 -30.02 12.59 -26.06
N GLY A 974 -29.42 12.09 -27.15
CA GLY A 974 -28.41 12.76 -27.97
C GLY A 974 -29.02 13.61 -29.08
N GLY A 975 -30.00 13.05 -29.79
CA GLY A 975 -30.68 13.71 -30.91
C GLY A 975 -32.12 13.23 -31.12
N ILE A 976 -32.89 14.03 -31.86
CA ILE A 976 -34.24 13.76 -32.31
C ILE A 976 -34.27 13.92 -33.82
N THR A 977 -34.81 12.95 -34.54
CA THR A 977 -35.06 13.03 -35.98
C THR A 977 -36.56 12.92 -36.22
N LEU A 978 -37.13 13.90 -36.91
CA LEU A 978 -38.51 13.83 -37.37
C LEU A 978 -38.61 12.92 -38.59
N SER A 979 -39.49 11.93 -38.55
CA SER A 979 -39.73 11.03 -39.68
C SER A 979 -40.57 11.68 -40.79
N ASP A 980 -41.25 12.77 -40.48
CA ASP A 980 -41.95 13.66 -41.40
C ASP A 980 -41.15 14.95 -41.64
N ASP A 981 -40.51 15.03 -42.82
CA ASP A 981 -39.68 16.17 -43.21
C ASP A 981 -40.40 17.51 -43.02
N ASN A 982 -39.79 18.41 -42.24
CA ASN A 982 -40.35 19.73 -41.93
C ASN A 982 -41.74 19.67 -41.28
N GLY A 983 -42.01 18.62 -40.50
CA GLY A 983 -43.25 18.42 -39.77
C GLY A 983 -43.52 19.52 -38.74
N THR A 984 -44.81 19.76 -38.47
CA THR A 984 -45.25 20.81 -37.53
C THR A 984 -45.46 20.23 -36.13
N LEU A 985 -44.70 20.71 -35.15
CA LEU A 985 -44.85 20.44 -33.73
C LEU A 985 -45.94 21.34 -33.15
N THR A 986 -47.09 20.77 -32.80
CA THR A 986 -48.17 21.51 -32.14
C THR A 986 -47.95 21.47 -30.63
N LEU A 987 -47.51 22.59 -30.05
CA LEU A 987 -47.06 22.69 -28.67
C LEU A 987 -47.79 23.82 -27.93
N SER A 988 -47.90 23.71 -26.61
CA SER A 988 -48.39 24.82 -25.77
C SER A 988 -47.33 25.92 -25.64
N ALA A 989 -47.75 27.15 -25.35
CA ALA A 989 -46.84 28.28 -25.11
C ALA A 989 -45.71 27.95 -24.11
N THR A 990 -46.04 27.27 -23.01
CA THR A 990 -45.08 26.83 -21.99
C THR A 990 -44.02 25.86 -22.54
N GLN A 991 -44.44 24.91 -23.37
CA GLN A 991 -43.52 23.93 -23.99
C GLN A 991 -42.61 24.61 -25.02
N VAL A 992 -43.11 25.59 -25.77
CA VAL A 992 -42.32 26.36 -26.74
C VAL A 992 -41.27 27.21 -26.04
N LEU A 993 -41.63 27.96 -24.99
CA LEU A 993 -40.70 28.84 -24.28
C LEU A 993 -39.72 28.09 -23.38
N GLY A 994 -40.11 26.93 -22.83
CA GLY A 994 -39.26 26.08 -22.01
C GLY A 994 -38.46 25.01 -22.77
N GLY A 995 -38.74 24.80 -24.05
CA GLY A 995 -38.29 23.66 -24.84
C GLY A 995 -36.97 23.84 -25.59
N GLY A 996 -36.26 24.95 -25.41
CA GLY A 996 -35.07 25.31 -26.22
C GLY A 996 -34.02 24.20 -26.35
N ASP A 997 -33.67 23.54 -25.25
CA ASP A 997 -32.69 22.44 -25.24
C ASP A 997 -33.20 21.19 -25.99
N THR A 998 -34.51 20.95 -25.96
CA THR A 998 -35.14 19.83 -26.70
C THR A 998 -35.20 20.14 -28.19
N PHE A 999 -35.53 21.37 -28.58
CA PHE A 999 -35.50 21.81 -29.98
C PHE A 999 -34.09 21.74 -30.57
N ALA A 1000 -33.05 22.11 -29.79
CA ALA A 1000 -31.66 22.02 -30.23
C ALA A 1000 -31.19 20.59 -30.54
N LYS A 1001 -31.89 19.57 -30.02
CA LYS A 1001 -31.63 18.16 -30.32
C LYS A 1001 -32.32 17.70 -31.60
N ILE A 1002 -33.26 18.47 -32.17
CA ILE A 1002 -33.92 18.11 -33.44
C ILE A 1002 -32.95 18.37 -34.59
N GLY A 1003 -32.49 17.30 -35.24
CA GLY A 1003 -31.41 17.35 -36.23
C GLY A 1003 -31.85 17.75 -37.65
N ASN A 1004 -33.15 17.66 -37.96
CA ASN A 1004 -33.73 18.04 -39.25
C ASN A 1004 -34.77 19.17 -39.10
N GLY A 1005 -35.12 19.84 -40.21
CA GLY A 1005 -36.01 21.00 -40.17
C GLY A 1005 -37.40 20.68 -39.59
N PHE A 1006 -37.99 21.64 -38.87
CA PHE A 1006 -39.30 21.52 -38.23
C PHE A 1006 -40.03 22.87 -38.19
N GLN A 1007 -41.31 22.85 -37.88
CA GLN A 1007 -42.13 24.05 -37.65
C GLN A 1007 -42.83 23.96 -36.30
N ILE A 1008 -43.10 25.09 -35.65
CA ILE A 1008 -43.83 25.18 -34.39
C ILE A 1008 -45.20 25.79 -34.63
N SER A 1009 -46.25 25.09 -34.20
CA SER A 1009 -47.59 25.68 -34.01
C SER A 1009 -47.83 25.86 -32.52
N ALA A 1010 -47.64 27.09 -32.03
CA ALA A 1010 -47.84 27.44 -30.63
C ALA A 1010 -49.33 27.61 -30.32
N THR A 1011 -49.81 27.01 -29.24
CA THR A 1011 -51.22 27.06 -28.82
C THR A 1011 -51.35 27.59 -27.39
N GLY A 1012 -52.45 28.26 -27.10
CA GLY A 1012 -52.73 28.82 -25.77
C GLY A 1012 -51.75 29.94 -25.39
N VAL A 1013 -51.24 30.69 -26.37
CA VAL A 1013 -50.31 31.80 -26.15
C VAL A 1013 -51.04 32.95 -25.46
N ALA A 1014 -50.63 33.32 -24.26
CA ALA A 1014 -51.08 34.55 -23.63
C ALA A 1014 -50.51 35.75 -24.40
N LEU A 1015 -51.24 36.86 -24.51
CA LEU A 1015 -50.78 38.02 -25.26
C LEU A 1015 -49.50 38.65 -24.68
N ALA A 1016 -49.24 38.43 -23.39
CA ALA A 1016 -48.00 38.86 -22.74
C ALA A 1016 -46.75 38.12 -23.27
N ASP A 1017 -46.91 36.87 -23.71
CA ASP A 1017 -45.81 36.01 -24.19
C ASP A 1017 -45.69 36.04 -25.73
N LEU A 1018 -46.55 36.81 -26.40
CA LEU A 1018 -46.66 36.80 -27.86
C LEU A 1018 -45.36 37.24 -28.55
N ALA A 1019 -44.73 38.31 -28.05
CA ALA A 1019 -43.49 38.84 -28.63
C ALA A 1019 -42.32 37.84 -28.51
N ASP A 1020 -42.26 37.08 -27.42
CA ASP A 1020 -41.22 36.06 -27.20
C ASP A 1020 -41.43 34.84 -28.11
N ILE A 1021 -42.68 34.47 -28.39
CA ILE A 1021 -43.01 33.38 -29.31
C ILE A 1021 -42.82 33.80 -30.77
N GLU A 1022 -43.19 35.02 -31.15
CA GLU A 1022 -42.94 35.56 -32.50
C GLU A 1022 -41.45 35.67 -32.85
N ALA A 1023 -40.59 35.85 -31.85
CA ALA A 1023 -39.14 35.95 -32.04
C ALA A 1023 -38.48 34.61 -32.42
N LEU A 1024 -39.20 33.48 -32.29
CA LEU A 1024 -38.68 32.16 -32.63
C LEU A 1024 -38.82 31.90 -34.14
N GLU A 1025 -37.69 31.60 -34.80
CA GLU A 1025 -37.62 31.47 -36.27
C GLU A 1025 -38.51 30.36 -36.84
N ASP A 1026 -38.74 29.29 -36.07
CA ASP A 1026 -39.48 28.11 -36.53
C ASP A 1026 -40.99 28.20 -36.28
N VAL A 1027 -41.51 29.30 -35.72
CA VAL A 1027 -42.95 29.45 -35.44
C VAL A 1027 -43.74 29.75 -36.72
N ALA A 1028 -44.55 28.78 -37.13
CA ALA A 1028 -45.39 28.85 -38.32
C ALA A 1028 -46.82 29.33 -38.01
N SER A 1029 -47.32 29.05 -36.80
CA SER A 1029 -48.65 29.51 -36.38
C SER A 1029 -48.80 29.70 -34.88
N ILE A 1030 -49.65 30.65 -34.48
CA ILE A 1030 -49.88 31.06 -33.10
C ILE A 1030 -51.38 31.07 -32.79
N GLY A 1031 -51.83 30.24 -31.86
CA GLY A 1031 -53.15 30.29 -31.26
C GLY A 1031 -53.12 31.02 -29.93
N VAL A 1032 -53.77 32.17 -29.84
CA VAL A 1032 -53.78 33.03 -28.65
C VAL A 1032 -54.91 32.63 -27.70
N SER A 1033 -54.67 32.66 -26.40
CA SER A 1033 -55.68 32.46 -25.36
C SER A 1033 -55.52 33.50 -24.25
N ASP A 1034 -56.44 34.47 -24.18
CA ASP A 1034 -56.40 35.55 -23.19
C ASP A 1034 -57.83 36.08 -22.90
N SER A 1035 -57.96 37.04 -21.99
CA SER A 1035 -59.26 37.69 -21.74
C SER A 1035 -59.66 38.63 -22.88
N ALA A 1036 -60.97 38.83 -23.07
CA ALA A 1036 -61.56 39.76 -24.02
C ALA A 1036 -61.04 41.19 -23.82
N ALA A 1037 -60.79 41.59 -22.57
CA ALA A 1037 -60.19 42.90 -22.28
C ALA A 1037 -58.75 43.01 -22.82
N THR A 1038 -57.90 41.99 -22.59
CA THR A 1038 -56.52 41.99 -23.10
C THR A 1038 -56.50 41.88 -24.64
N VAL A 1039 -57.37 41.06 -25.23
CA VAL A 1039 -57.50 40.91 -26.69
C VAL A 1039 -57.94 42.21 -27.35
N ALA A 1040 -58.92 42.92 -26.78
CA ALA A 1040 -59.36 44.21 -27.30
C ALA A 1040 -58.25 45.28 -27.22
N ALA A 1041 -57.49 45.30 -26.11
CA ALA A 1041 -56.40 46.25 -25.91
C ALA A 1041 -55.20 46.03 -26.86
N ASN A 1042 -54.94 44.78 -27.26
CA ASN A 1042 -53.83 44.41 -28.14
C ASN A 1042 -54.31 43.90 -29.52
N LEU A 1043 -55.50 44.33 -29.95
CA LEU A 1043 -56.08 43.87 -31.21
C LEU A 1043 -55.22 44.22 -32.42
N GLY A 1044 -54.47 45.34 -32.34
CA GLY A 1044 -53.50 45.73 -33.36
C GLY A 1044 -52.38 44.71 -33.58
N ASP A 1045 -51.84 44.13 -32.50
CA ASP A 1045 -50.77 43.13 -32.57
C ASP A 1045 -51.30 41.81 -33.15
N LEU A 1046 -52.52 41.42 -32.77
CA LEU A 1046 -53.21 40.28 -33.36
C LEU A 1046 -53.54 40.45 -34.84
N VAL A 1047 -53.82 41.68 -35.29
CA VAL A 1047 -53.99 41.99 -36.71
C VAL A 1047 -52.65 41.94 -37.45
N ALA A 1048 -51.57 42.41 -36.81
CA ALA A 1048 -50.22 42.39 -37.39
C ALA A 1048 -49.70 40.97 -37.65
N LEU A 1049 -50.07 40.00 -36.81
CA LEU A 1049 -49.78 38.57 -37.02
C LEU A 1049 -50.34 37.99 -38.33
N GLY A 1050 -51.43 38.57 -38.87
CA GLY A 1050 -52.01 38.19 -40.15
C GLY A 1050 -52.26 36.68 -40.32
N GLY A 1051 -51.50 36.05 -41.21
CA GLY A 1051 -51.60 34.62 -41.54
C GLY A 1051 -51.06 33.69 -40.46
N THR A 1052 -50.14 34.17 -39.61
CA THR A 1052 -49.52 33.41 -38.52
C THR A 1052 -50.49 33.21 -37.35
N LEU A 1053 -51.43 34.12 -37.12
CA LEU A 1053 -52.48 33.91 -36.12
C LEU A 1053 -53.40 32.75 -36.56
N ALA A 1054 -53.43 31.64 -35.83
CA ALA A 1054 -54.28 30.50 -36.13
C ALA A 1054 -55.67 30.63 -35.49
N SER A 1055 -55.71 31.04 -34.22
CA SER A 1055 -56.95 31.14 -33.44
C SER A 1055 -56.81 32.18 -32.32
N VAL A 1056 -57.95 32.68 -31.85
CA VAL A 1056 -58.05 33.47 -30.62
C VAL A 1056 -59.10 32.81 -29.72
N GLN A 1057 -58.73 32.46 -28.50
CA GLN A 1057 -59.64 31.92 -27.52
C GLN A 1057 -59.79 32.92 -26.37
N LEU A 1058 -61.04 33.21 -26.01
CA LEU A 1058 -61.33 34.15 -24.92
C LEU A 1058 -61.54 33.37 -23.63
N SER A 1059 -60.80 33.74 -22.57
CA SER A 1059 -60.86 33.03 -21.28
C SER A 1059 -62.08 33.43 -20.41
N ASP A 1060 -62.80 34.49 -20.79
CA ASP A 1060 -63.99 34.96 -20.07
C ASP A 1060 -65.21 34.08 -20.33
N ALA A 1061 -66.10 33.96 -19.33
CA ALA A 1061 -67.34 33.20 -19.47
C ALA A 1061 -68.37 33.88 -20.40
N ASP A 1062 -68.42 35.22 -20.40
CA ASP A 1062 -69.28 36.05 -21.26
C ASP A 1062 -68.43 37.16 -21.92
N PRO A 1063 -67.64 36.83 -22.95
CA PRO A 1063 -66.61 37.74 -23.46
C PRO A 1063 -67.20 38.94 -24.19
N VAL A 1064 -66.80 40.15 -23.76
CA VAL A 1064 -67.15 41.40 -24.44
C VAL A 1064 -65.90 42.19 -24.82
N LEU A 1065 -65.75 42.46 -26.12
CA LEU A 1065 -64.66 43.25 -26.68
C LEU A 1065 -65.07 44.73 -26.73
N ALA A 1066 -64.34 45.61 -26.05
CA ALA A 1066 -64.54 47.05 -26.16
C ALA A 1066 -63.67 47.60 -27.30
N LEU A 1067 -64.29 47.95 -28.43
CA LEU A 1067 -63.59 48.33 -29.67
C LEU A 1067 -64.08 49.67 -30.20
N SER A 1068 -63.25 50.36 -30.99
CA SER A 1068 -63.75 51.44 -31.86
C SER A 1068 -64.42 50.84 -33.12
N GLN A 1069 -65.31 51.58 -33.78
CA GLN A 1069 -65.88 51.12 -35.07
C GLN A 1069 -64.78 50.84 -36.10
N GLN A 1070 -63.72 51.65 -36.10
CA GLN A 1070 -62.58 51.49 -37.01
C GLN A 1070 -61.82 50.19 -36.73
N ASP A 1071 -61.48 49.90 -35.47
CA ASP A 1071 -60.74 48.69 -35.11
C ASP A 1071 -61.58 47.42 -35.35
N TRP A 1072 -62.89 47.49 -35.07
CA TRP A 1072 -63.81 46.38 -35.32
C TRP A 1072 -63.93 46.04 -36.81
N SER A 1073 -64.02 47.05 -37.68
CA SER A 1073 -64.09 46.84 -39.13
C SER A 1073 -62.74 46.43 -39.73
N ALA A 1074 -61.63 46.99 -39.25
CA ALA A 1074 -60.27 46.65 -39.70
C ALA A 1074 -59.84 45.24 -39.26
N ALA A 1075 -60.28 44.77 -38.09
CA ALA A 1075 -59.90 43.49 -37.53
C ALA A 1075 -60.82 42.32 -37.95
N ASN A 1076 -61.67 42.48 -38.96
CA ASN A 1076 -62.68 41.47 -39.34
C ASN A 1076 -62.09 40.05 -39.55
N SER A 1077 -60.92 39.93 -40.18
CA SER A 1077 -60.23 38.63 -40.37
C SER A 1077 -59.64 38.04 -39.08
N THR A 1078 -59.29 38.88 -38.11
CA THR A 1078 -58.75 38.49 -36.80
C THR A 1078 -59.89 38.12 -35.85
N LEU A 1079 -60.97 38.90 -35.82
CA LEU A 1079 -62.18 38.63 -35.04
C LEU A 1079 -62.87 37.33 -35.48
N ALA A 1080 -62.83 37.00 -36.78
CA ALA A 1080 -63.34 35.72 -37.30
C ALA A 1080 -62.58 34.49 -36.78
N LYS A 1081 -61.36 34.66 -36.26
CA LYS A 1081 -60.56 33.59 -35.64
C LYS A 1081 -60.87 33.40 -34.16
N ILE A 1082 -61.78 34.21 -33.58
CA ILE A 1082 -62.24 34.02 -32.21
C ILE A 1082 -63.10 32.76 -32.12
N ALA A 1083 -62.67 31.80 -31.30
CA ALA A 1083 -63.41 30.58 -31.04
C ALA A 1083 -64.54 30.85 -30.03
N GLY A 1084 -65.80 30.64 -30.44
CA GLY A 1084 -66.98 30.79 -29.59
C GLY A 1084 -67.76 32.09 -29.83
N SER A 1085 -68.87 32.28 -29.09
CA SER A 1085 -69.67 33.50 -29.15
C SER A 1085 -69.02 34.62 -28.34
N TYR A 1086 -68.95 35.81 -28.90
CA TYR A 1086 -68.54 37.03 -28.21
C TYR A 1086 -69.51 38.17 -28.50
N GLN A 1087 -69.47 39.19 -27.65
CA GLN A 1087 -70.17 40.45 -27.87
C GLN A 1087 -69.17 41.60 -28.01
N VAL A 1088 -69.60 42.71 -28.61
CA VAL A 1088 -68.77 43.90 -28.83
C VAL A 1088 -69.48 45.12 -28.30
N ASP A 1089 -68.75 45.91 -27.53
CA ASP A 1089 -69.12 47.27 -27.18
C ASP A 1089 -68.37 48.21 -28.13
N LEU A 1090 -69.10 48.87 -29.02
CA LEU A 1090 -68.53 49.77 -30.01
C LEU A 1090 -68.47 51.20 -29.49
N SER A 1091 -67.37 51.89 -29.76
CA SER A 1091 -67.19 53.31 -29.50
C SER A 1091 -66.79 54.04 -30.78
N GLN A 1092 -66.93 55.36 -30.80
CA GLN A 1092 -66.63 56.16 -31.99
C GLN A 1092 -67.42 55.69 -33.22
N VAL A 1093 -68.70 55.33 -33.02
CA VAL A 1093 -69.56 54.89 -34.11
C VAL A 1093 -70.04 56.10 -34.90
N ASP A 1094 -69.90 56.08 -36.22
CA ASP A 1094 -70.46 57.08 -37.13
C ASP A 1094 -72.00 56.96 -37.12
N ALA A 1095 -72.69 58.10 -37.10
CA ALA A 1095 -74.14 58.14 -36.93
C ALA A 1095 -74.88 57.38 -38.03
N GLY A 1096 -74.35 57.40 -39.27
CA GLY A 1096 -74.91 56.68 -40.42
C GLY A 1096 -74.78 55.16 -40.37
N SER A 1097 -73.94 54.61 -39.49
CA SER A 1097 -73.77 53.17 -39.32
C SER A 1097 -74.57 52.61 -38.14
N ALA A 1098 -75.13 53.48 -37.29
CA ALA A 1098 -75.74 53.10 -36.02
C ALA A 1098 -76.90 52.10 -36.18
N GLU A 1099 -77.78 52.28 -37.17
CA GLU A 1099 -78.90 51.36 -37.41
C GLU A 1099 -78.42 49.97 -37.83
N ALA A 1100 -77.45 49.90 -38.76
CA ALA A 1100 -76.90 48.64 -39.25
C ALA A 1100 -76.15 47.89 -38.15
N LEU A 1101 -75.37 48.60 -37.33
CA LEU A 1101 -74.65 48.03 -36.20
C LEU A 1101 -75.60 47.62 -35.07
N ALA A 1102 -76.73 48.31 -34.89
CA ALA A 1102 -77.74 47.93 -33.90
C ALA A 1102 -78.44 46.62 -34.28
N ALA A 1103 -78.61 46.36 -35.58
CA ALA A 1103 -79.13 45.10 -36.08
C ALA A 1103 -78.12 43.94 -35.98
N ASP A 1104 -76.82 44.23 -35.84
CA ASP A 1104 -75.79 43.21 -35.71
C ASP A 1104 -75.89 42.52 -34.34
N THR A 1105 -76.03 41.19 -34.35
CA THR A 1105 -76.21 40.38 -33.15
C THR A 1105 -74.97 40.31 -32.26
N THR A 1106 -73.79 40.62 -32.78
CA THR A 1106 -72.54 40.66 -32.01
C THR A 1106 -72.38 41.98 -31.26
N VAL A 1107 -73.01 43.06 -31.70
CA VAL A 1107 -72.96 44.35 -31.00
C VAL A 1107 -73.92 44.31 -29.81
N ARG A 1108 -73.35 44.46 -28.61
CA ARG A 1108 -74.10 44.55 -27.34
C ARG A 1108 -74.54 45.98 -27.06
N GLN A 1109 -73.63 46.93 -27.23
CA GLN A 1109 -73.93 48.35 -27.15
C GLN A 1109 -72.98 49.17 -28.04
N MET A 1110 -73.38 50.40 -28.37
CA MET A 1110 -72.61 51.33 -29.16
C MET A 1110 -72.69 52.75 -28.60
N ALA A 1111 -71.57 53.47 -28.65
CA ALA A 1111 -71.50 54.90 -28.44
C ALA A 1111 -71.17 55.61 -29.76
N VAL A 1112 -72.07 56.46 -30.21
CA VAL A 1112 -71.95 57.19 -31.47
C VAL A 1112 -71.17 58.48 -31.25
N ALA A 1113 -70.17 58.74 -32.09
CA ALA A 1113 -69.42 59.98 -32.10
C ALA A 1113 -69.34 60.50 -33.55
N ASP A 1114 -70.05 61.58 -33.85
CA ASP A 1114 -70.09 62.13 -35.21
C ASP A 1114 -70.36 63.65 -35.16
N THR A 1115 -70.33 64.31 -36.31
CA THR A 1115 -70.62 65.74 -36.42
C THR A 1115 -72.10 66.03 -36.15
N ALA A 1116 -72.40 67.24 -35.67
CA ALA A 1116 -73.76 67.69 -35.35
C ALA A 1116 -74.74 67.48 -36.51
N SER A 1117 -74.27 67.72 -37.74
CA SER A 1117 -75.07 67.55 -38.95
C SER A 1117 -75.41 66.09 -39.24
N ASN A 1118 -74.45 65.17 -39.05
CA ASN A 1118 -74.66 63.75 -39.32
C ASN A 1118 -75.59 63.13 -38.27
N LEU A 1119 -75.40 63.48 -36.99
CA LEU A 1119 -76.30 63.08 -35.90
C LEU A 1119 -77.74 63.52 -36.16
N ALA A 1120 -77.95 64.79 -36.56
CA ALA A 1120 -79.29 65.30 -36.88
C ALA A 1120 -79.93 64.62 -38.10
N SER A 1121 -79.13 64.28 -39.12
CA SER A 1121 -79.62 63.62 -40.34
C SER A 1121 -80.00 62.15 -40.13
N GLN A 1122 -79.36 61.48 -39.16
CA GLN A 1122 -79.58 60.07 -38.82
C GLN A 1122 -80.34 59.92 -37.49
N TRP A 1123 -81.03 60.98 -37.07
CA TRP A 1123 -81.63 61.07 -35.75
C TRP A 1123 -82.65 59.96 -35.49
N ASP A 1124 -83.48 59.63 -36.48
CA ASP A 1124 -84.49 58.58 -36.34
C ASP A 1124 -83.85 57.19 -36.16
N ALA A 1125 -82.72 56.94 -36.83
CA ALA A 1125 -81.92 55.72 -36.67
C ALA A 1125 -81.27 55.64 -35.27
N LEU A 1126 -80.78 56.75 -34.74
CA LEU A 1126 -80.23 56.83 -33.39
C LEU A 1126 -81.32 56.58 -32.32
N VAL A 1127 -82.51 57.17 -32.51
CA VAL A 1127 -83.67 56.92 -31.65
C VAL A 1127 -84.11 55.45 -31.71
N ALA A 1128 -84.12 54.84 -32.91
CA ALA A 1128 -84.40 53.41 -33.07
C ALA A 1128 -83.33 52.50 -32.44
N ALA A 1129 -82.08 52.98 -32.34
CA ALA A 1129 -81.02 52.27 -31.64
C ALA A 1129 -81.11 52.45 -30.10
N TYR A 1130 -81.84 53.44 -29.59
CA TYR A 1130 -81.97 53.81 -28.18
C TYR A 1130 -83.27 53.30 -27.52
N GLY A 1131 -83.26 53.08 -26.20
CA GLY A 1131 -84.46 52.81 -25.41
C GLY A 1131 -85.26 51.58 -25.87
N ASP A 1132 -86.58 51.76 -26.10
CA ASP A 1132 -87.53 50.70 -26.50
C ASP A 1132 -87.33 50.18 -27.94
N GLY A 1133 -86.36 50.73 -28.69
CA GLY A 1133 -85.91 50.20 -29.97
C GLY A 1133 -84.98 49.00 -29.79
N SER A 1134 -83.74 49.08 -30.29
CA SER A 1134 -82.74 48.02 -30.06
C SER A 1134 -82.14 48.03 -28.64
N GLY A 1135 -82.21 49.17 -27.95
CA GLY A 1135 -81.60 49.39 -26.63
C GLY A 1135 -80.07 49.41 -26.61
N LYS A 1136 -79.41 49.37 -27.78
CA LYS A 1136 -77.96 49.24 -27.89
C LYS A 1136 -77.22 50.57 -27.90
N LEU A 1137 -77.86 51.70 -28.16
CA LEU A 1137 -77.19 53.01 -28.09
C LEU A 1137 -76.96 53.42 -26.63
N SER A 1138 -75.70 53.49 -26.21
CA SER A 1138 -75.28 53.78 -24.83
C SER A 1138 -74.63 55.14 -24.65
N GLY A 1139 -74.30 55.85 -25.73
CA GLY A 1139 -73.74 57.21 -25.70
C GLY A 1139 -73.83 57.93 -27.04
N ILE A 1140 -73.93 59.25 -27.02
CA ILE A 1140 -73.79 60.12 -28.19
C ILE A 1140 -72.80 61.24 -27.83
N SER A 1141 -71.88 61.55 -28.73
CA SER A 1141 -70.96 62.68 -28.60
C SER A 1141 -70.75 63.38 -29.93
N LEU A 1142 -70.48 64.68 -29.87
CA LEU A 1142 -70.20 65.50 -31.05
C LEU A 1142 -68.70 65.50 -31.33
N THR A 1143 -68.31 65.21 -32.57
CA THR A 1143 -66.90 65.30 -33.01
C THR A 1143 -66.52 66.67 -33.57
N ASP A 1144 -67.50 67.56 -33.77
CA ASP A 1144 -67.31 68.95 -34.17
C ASP A 1144 -67.94 69.96 -33.19
N ALA A 1145 -67.59 71.23 -33.34
CA ALA A 1145 -68.14 72.32 -32.51
C ALA A 1145 -69.52 72.81 -33.00
N GLY A 1146 -70.18 72.05 -33.87
CA GLY A 1146 -71.49 72.39 -34.43
C GLY A 1146 -72.60 72.24 -33.38
N THR A 1147 -73.64 73.06 -33.48
CA THR A 1147 -74.80 72.96 -32.58
C THR A 1147 -75.84 72.01 -33.17
N LEU A 1148 -76.22 70.97 -32.42
CA LEU A 1148 -77.19 69.98 -32.86
C LEU A 1148 -78.56 70.64 -33.11
N THR A 1149 -79.02 70.62 -34.36
CA THR A 1149 -80.26 71.27 -34.79
C THR A 1149 -81.26 70.22 -35.26
N LEU A 1150 -82.39 70.10 -34.59
CA LEU A 1150 -83.41 69.07 -34.80
C LEU A 1150 -84.78 69.68 -35.04
N THR A 1151 -85.59 69.06 -35.89
CA THR A 1151 -87.01 69.44 -36.03
C THR A 1151 -87.79 69.16 -34.73
N ALA A 1152 -88.94 69.82 -34.54
CA ALA A 1152 -89.78 69.59 -33.35
C ALA A 1152 -90.24 68.12 -33.22
N ASP A 1153 -90.48 67.44 -34.35
CA ASP A 1153 -90.87 66.03 -34.40
C ASP A 1153 -89.70 65.12 -33.98
N GLN A 1154 -88.48 65.41 -34.45
CA GLN A 1154 -87.26 64.67 -34.05
C GLN A 1154 -86.92 64.85 -32.56
N GLN A 1155 -87.09 66.07 -32.01
CA GLN A 1155 -86.91 66.29 -30.56
C GLN A 1155 -87.96 65.54 -29.73
N THR A 1156 -89.19 65.43 -30.23
CA THR A 1156 -90.26 64.68 -29.56
C THR A 1156 -90.00 63.18 -29.62
N ALA A 1157 -89.66 62.65 -30.79
CA ALA A 1157 -89.35 61.23 -30.98
C ALA A 1157 -88.12 60.79 -30.17
N GLY A 1158 -87.10 61.65 -30.07
CA GLY A 1158 -85.85 61.38 -29.33
C GLY A 1158 -85.81 61.92 -27.91
N ALA A 1159 -86.92 62.38 -27.32
CA ALA A 1159 -86.93 63.10 -26.04
C ALA A 1159 -86.25 62.33 -24.89
N ALA A 1160 -86.47 61.01 -24.81
CA ALA A 1160 -85.83 60.14 -23.84
C ALA A 1160 -84.31 59.99 -24.09
N MET A 1161 -83.90 59.88 -25.35
CA MET A 1161 -82.51 59.79 -25.79
C MET A 1161 -81.73 61.07 -25.49
N ILE A 1162 -82.32 62.23 -25.78
CA ILE A 1162 -81.74 63.56 -25.49
C ILE A 1162 -81.46 63.69 -24.00
N THR A 1163 -82.46 63.38 -23.17
CA THR A 1163 -82.36 63.55 -21.71
C THR A 1163 -81.27 62.67 -21.10
N ALA A 1164 -81.08 61.46 -21.63
CA ALA A 1164 -80.16 60.49 -21.07
C ALA A 1164 -78.74 60.56 -21.64
N LEU A 1165 -78.59 60.84 -22.94
CA LEU A 1165 -77.31 60.74 -23.66
C LEU A 1165 -76.75 62.10 -24.10
N LEU A 1166 -77.55 63.17 -24.11
CA LEU A 1166 -77.15 64.53 -24.47
C LEU A 1166 -77.63 65.59 -23.43
N PRO A 1167 -77.51 65.34 -22.11
CA PRO A 1167 -78.12 66.20 -21.08
C PRO A 1167 -77.54 67.62 -21.04
N ASP A 1168 -76.31 67.80 -21.51
CA ASP A 1168 -75.56 69.05 -21.46
C ASP A 1168 -75.45 69.76 -22.83
N GLU A 1169 -76.02 69.19 -23.89
CA GLU A 1169 -75.94 69.74 -25.24
C GLU A 1169 -77.04 70.77 -25.53
N THR A 1170 -76.66 71.87 -26.20
CA THR A 1170 -77.63 72.90 -26.60
C THR A 1170 -78.29 72.48 -27.91
N ILE A 1171 -79.56 72.05 -27.87
CA ILE A 1171 -80.32 71.63 -29.05
C ILE A 1171 -81.15 72.80 -29.61
N LEU A 1172 -80.93 73.14 -30.87
CA LEU A 1172 -81.72 74.17 -31.58
C LEU A 1172 -82.88 73.53 -32.34
N THR A 1173 -84.03 74.21 -32.38
CA THR A 1173 -85.20 73.74 -33.15
C THR A 1173 -85.11 74.25 -34.58
N ALA A 1174 -85.02 73.33 -35.55
CA ALA A 1174 -85.12 73.66 -36.97
C ALA A 1174 -86.54 74.18 -37.28
N ALA A 1175 -86.62 75.27 -38.04
CA ALA A 1175 -87.89 75.89 -38.44
C ALA A 1175 -88.66 75.06 -39.48
#